data_AF-A0AAW1URH1-F1
#
_entry.id   AF-A0AAW1URH1-F1
#
_cell.length_a   1.000
_cell.length_b   1.000
_cell.length_c   1.000
_cell.angle_alpha   90.00
_cell.angle_beta   90.00
_cell.angle_gamma   90.00
#
_symmetry.space_group_name_H-M   'P 1'
#
loop_
_entity.id
_entity.type
_entity.pdbx_description
1 polymer ?
#
loop_
_entity_poly.entity_id
_entity_poly.type
_entity_poly.pdbx_seq_one_letter_code
_entity_poly.pdbx_strand_id
1 'polypeptide(L)'
;MDEDEFSYIDDGEARQQEEILDPNDPEQAFAILERNFNKVLSEMEQQPGAAQYAEEFTNLFDALYKSHEKELRLNETCQNMDYELEVNMRKLESAIKLTETDQLVIDDLKDQIQKAWKMADAAHAREQTAQEIIENLRKQVESLDAEIDIRNKWAAEQAEDTGVMSKKKEGLQREKERLQAEVVQLTQKLQNALSYQEELEHKNSAADLKLNELNGQVEDQHSEIERFKRQQAKINQDMTDLKEKLSEKEIQLNELTEVVGYHMKQTNRLENQIKDDRATYDRLFKEHETLNAKHFKMYEDLQVAQANYEQIRKQVNKKDLELRNCEDITNHLRGDVAKLTKTKDLYDKKIMAMDADKNEVVQDRLKLRQRLFILEKDMDDMKKHADGEKRATEAIIREKDLLNKSILRQQGIAQEQQKVIKIQEQQKRKLEGELDIFYLETNKQKKLIARLEREKERFADEHLEMARQIEDALDQIKLRKVQIFELKKAQSEQVNKFRMQQNLFDITRAERNSLQKQLQESGAETVELKKKLRIITHQTEQLKEDIAMKETTLVKGENILRKAMKEKEYLKMELTNSQEQVKKLKEEIQVMSEEERRLHQNLMNNERLIRDQAKDLEQLMNERDILGSQLVRRNDEIALLHEKINIFQSTLERGETQYEQRLDDIKLLKIEIKRLRQEKLLLTKSADNVSDLRQEIFHLERDLTRARLKCRALEEEVQNPLNVHRWRKLEGSDPEVMDLLQKIQLLQKRLLHQSSEAVERERQFKEVQRLYLNLRQVLAQQPGPSVKEELNKTQKALRLRGNKLKCLVSELNMAEYQANEYKISLQKVTEEMNELKKKFLAAKKKEELHTTAQNLSKEERSMANQGQTKFTGGGFRVK
;
A
#
# COMPACT_ATOMS: atom_id res chain seq x y z
N MET A 1 -61.63 19.88 -15.84
CA MET A 1 -61.77 21.34 -15.80
C MET A 1 -60.37 21.88 -16.04
N ASP A 2 -59.94 22.27 -17.24
CA ASP A 2 -60.60 22.50 -18.54
C ASP A 2 -59.56 22.14 -19.63
N GLU A 3 -59.93 21.28 -20.59
CA GLU A 3 -60.06 21.56 -22.05
C GLU A 3 -58.70 21.73 -22.77
N ASP A 4 -58.22 20.72 -23.51
CA ASP A 4 -58.52 20.35 -24.91
C ASP A 4 -58.10 21.42 -25.94
N GLU A 5 -57.14 21.11 -26.81
CA GLU A 5 -57.40 21.04 -28.26
C GLU A 5 -56.22 20.53 -29.11
N PHE A 6 -56.57 19.60 -29.99
CA PHE A 6 -55.81 18.99 -31.07
C PHE A 6 -56.12 19.77 -32.36
N SER A 7 -55.14 20.24 -33.13
CA SER A 7 -55.31 20.52 -34.57
C SER A 7 -53.92 20.60 -35.23
N TYR A 8 -53.55 19.65 -36.08
CA TYR A 8 -53.76 19.54 -37.53
C TYR A 8 -52.59 20.11 -38.35
N ILE A 9 -52.05 19.20 -39.16
CA ILE A 9 -51.04 19.35 -40.20
C ILE A 9 -51.56 20.30 -41.28
N ASP A 10 -50.72 21.24 -41.73
CA ASP A 10 -50.71 21.65 -43.14
C ASP A 10 -49.31 22.07 -43.58
N ASP A 11 -48.93 21.54 -44.75
CA ASP A 11 -47.67 21.75 -45.45
C ASP A 11 -47.61 23.17 -46.02
N GLY A 12 -46.50 23.87 -45.78
CA GLY A 12 -46.33 25.25 -46.24
C GLY A 12 -44.87 25.62 -46.49
N GLU A 13 -44.43 25.37 -47.72
CA GLU A 13 -43.40 26.12 -48.45
C GLU A 13 -42.01 26.26 -47.81
N ALA A 14 -41.12 25.34 -48.20
CA ALA A 14 -39.68 25.51 -48.15
C ALA A 14 -39.24 26.74 -48.98
N ARG A 15 -39.23 27.93 -48.35
CA ARG A 15 -38.39 29.05 -48.80
C ARG A 15 -36.99 28.81 -48.29
N GLN A 16 -36.08 28.42 -49.19
CA GLN A 16 -34.65 28.47 -48.97
C GLN A 16 -34.26 29.92 -48.62
N GLN A 17 -34.07 30.20 -47.33
CA GLN A 17 -33.30 31.36 -46.90
C GLN A 17 -31.84 31.03 -47.24
N GLU A 18 -31.28 31.68 -48.25
CA GLU A 18 -29.83 31.67 -48.44
C GLU A 18 -29.20 32.35 -47.21
N GLU A 19 -28.48 31.57 -46.39
CA GLU A 19 -27.62 32.11 -45.33
C GLU A 19 -26.62 33.10 -45.96
N ILE A 20 -26.69 34.35 -45.51
CA ILE A 20 -25.77 35.42 -45.86
C ILE A 20 -24.54 35.22 -44.94
N LEU A 21 -23.53 34.51 -45.44
CA LEU A 21 -22.25 34.33 -44.76
C LEU A 21 -21.45 35.65 -44.81
N ASP A 22 -20.90 36.11 -43.68
CA ASP A 22 -20.17 37.37 -43.57
C ASP A 22 -18.72 37.22 -44.06
N PRO A 23 -18.28 37.92 -45.13
CA PRO A 23 -16.94 37.79 -45.68
C PRO A 23 -15.79 38.24 -44.76
N ASN A 24 -16.10 38.95 -43.67
CA ASN A 24 -15.09 39.44 -42.73
C ASN A 24 -14.92 38.57 -41.47
N ASP A 25 -15.72 37.52 -41.31
CA ASP A 25 -15.65 36.62 -40.16
C ASP A 25 -14.70 35.44 -40.45
N PRO A 26 -13.54 35.33 -39.77
CA PRO A 26 -12.55 34.30 -40.03
C PRO A 26 -13.05 32.87 -39.78
N GLU A 27 -14.07 32.68 -38.93
CA GLU A 27 -14.69 31.36 -38.69
C GLU A 27 -15.60 30.90 -39.84
N GLN A 28 -16.15 31.84 -40.63
CA GLN A 28 -17.03 31.55 -41.76
C GLN A 28 -16.29 31.53 -43.11
N ALA A 29 -15.02 31.93 -43.12
CA ALA A 29 -14.20 32.04 -44.32
C ALA A 29 -14.07 30.70 -45.08
N PHE A 30 -13.98 29.57 -44.37
CA PHE A 30 -13.87 28.25 -45.00
C PHE A 30 -15.21 27.79 -45.62
N ALA A 31 -16.34 28.06 -44.96
CA ALA A 31 -17.68 27.78 -45.49
C ALA A 31 -17.99 28.61 -46.75
N ILE A 32 -17.50 29.86 -46.82
CA ILE A 32 -17.57 30.70 -48.02
C ILE A 32 -16.71 30.11 -49.14
N LEU A 33 -15.51 29.60 -48.81
CA LEU A 33 -14.61 28.97 -49.77
C LEU A 33 -15.22 27.69 -50.38
N GLU A 34 -15.89 26.87 -49.56
CA GLU A 34 -16.58 25.65 -49.98
C GLU A 34 -17.79 25.95 -50.87
N ARG A 35 -18.58 26.97 -50.53
CA ARG A 35 -19.71 27.42 -51.38
C ARG A 35 -19.22 27.95 -52.73
N ASN A 36 -18.12 28.70 -52.74
CA ASN A 36 -17.51 29.20 -53.98
C ASN A 36 -16.88 28.08 -54.81
N PHE A 37 -16.24 27.10 -54.17
CA PHE A 37 -15.71 25.90 -54.84
C PHE A 37 -16.83 25.13 -55.56
N ASN A 38 -17.94 24.83 -54.89
CA ASN A 38 -19.06 24.11 -55.49
C ASN A 38 -19.70 24.87 -56.66
N LYS A 39 -19.77 26.21 -56.56
CA LYS A 39 -20.27 27.06 -57.65
C LYS A 39 -19.34 27.03 -58.86
N VAL A 40 -18.04 27.19 -58.65
CA VAL A 40 -17.02 27.15 -59.71
C VAL A 40 -16.91 25.76 -60.34
N LEU A 41 -17.07 24.69 -59.56
CA LEU A 41 -17.12 23.32 -60.06
C LEU A 41 -18.29 23.13 -61.03
N SER A 42 -19.49 23.59 -60.64
CA SER A 42 -20.68 23.52 -61.47
C SER A 42 -20.55 24.33 -62.77
N GLU A 43 -19.89 25.50 -62.71
CA GLU A 43 -19.59 26.31 -63.89
C GLU A 43 -18.53 25.67 -64.81
N MET A 44 -17.53 24.97 -64.25
CA MET A 44 -16.50 24.25 -65.01
C MET A 44 -17.04 22.99 -65.70
N GLU A 45 -17.96 22.27 -65.08
CA GLU A 45 -18.60 21.08 -65.68
C GLU A 45 -19.52 21.45 -66.86
N GLN A 46 -20.09 22.66 -66.87
CA GLN A 46 -20.95 23.15 -67.96
C GLN A 46 -20.16 23.61 -69.20
N GLN A 47 -18.85 23.85 -69.10
CA GLN A 47 -18.01 24.25 -70.24
C GLN A 47 -17.14 23.08 -70.76
N PRO A 48 -17.28 22.67 -72.04
CA PRO A 48 -16.64 21.46 -72.56
C PRO A 48 -15.11 21.51 -72.65
N GLY A 49 -14.50 22.71 -72.59
CA GLY A 49 -13.05 22.87 -72.51
C GLY A 49 -12.49 22.88 -71.08
N ALA A 50 -13.31 23.21 -70.07
CA ALA A 50 -12.90 23.32 -68.67
C ALA A 50 -13.20 22.05 -67.86
N ALA A 51 -14.16 21.24 -68.30
CA ALA A 51 -14.55 19.98 -67.64
C ALA A 51 -13.38 18.98 -67.44
N GLN A 52 -12.34 19.06 -68.27
CA GLN A 52 -11.14 18.21 -68.12
C GLN A 52 -10.30 18.56 -66.88
N TYR A 53 -10.43 19.79 -66.36
CA TYR A 53 -9.71 20.27 -65.18
C TYR A 53 -10.55 20.21 -63.90
N ALA A 54 -11.83 19.85 -63.99
CA ALA A 54 -12.72 19.75 -62.84
C ALA A 54 -12.22 18.71 -61.83
N GLU A 55 -11.73 17.56 -62.30
CA GLU A 55 -11.20 16.49 -61.43
C GLU A 55 -9.91 16.92 -60.70
N GLU A 56 -9.02 17.66 -61.38
CA GLU A 56 -7.81 18.22 -60.75
C GLU A 56 -8.16 19.30 -59.72
N PHE A 57 -9.17 20.12 -60.00
CA PHE A 57 -9.67 21.15 -59.08
C PHE A 57 -10.32 20.52 -57.83
N THR A 58 -11.08 19.43 -57.99
CA THR A 58 -11.64 18.67 -56.86
C THR A 58 -10.56 18.05 -55.99
N ASN A 59 -9.54 17.43 -56.59
CA ASN A 59 -8.43 16.85 -55.84
C ASN A 59 -7.66 17.90 -55.02
N LEU A 60 -7.53 19.13 -55.53
CA LEU A 60 -6.86 20.22 -54.86
C LEU A 60 -7.67 20.77 -53.68
N PHE A 61 -9.00 20.87 -53.85
CA PHE A 61 -9.91 21.24 -52.76
C PHE A 61 -10.00 20.15 -51.69
N ASP A 62 -10.02 18.86 -52.06
CA ASP A 62 -9.97 17.73 -51.11
C ASP A 62 -8.70 17.75 -50.26
N ALA A 63 -7.55 18.11 -50.85
CA ALA A 63 -6.31 18.27 -50.11
C ALA A 63 -6.36 19.46 -49.14
N LEU A 64 -6.95 20.59 -49.56
CA LEU A 64 -7.17 21.75 -48.71
C LEU A 64 -8.14 21.44 -47.56
N TYR A 65 -9.22 20.72 -47.84
CA TYR A 65 -10.22 20.29 -46.86
C TYR A 65 -9.61 19.36 -45.80
N LYS A 66 -8.82 18.37 -46.22
CA LYS A 66 -8.08 17.50 -45.30
C LYS A 66 -7.04 18.26 -44.48
N SER A 67 -6.46 19.34 -45.02
CA SER A 67 -5.54 20.21 -44.29
C SER A 67 -6.28 21.04 -43.23
N HIS A 68 -7.43 21.59 -43.58
CA HIS A 68 -8.26 22.38 -42.66
C HIS A 68 -8.87 21.53 -41.54
N GLU A 69 -9.32 20.31 -41.84
CA GLU A 69 -9.82 19.37 -40.82
C GLU A 69 -8.71 18.98 -39.83
N LYS A 70 -7.46 18.84 -40.30
CA LYS A 70 -6.31 18.63 -39.42
C LYS A 70 -6.00 19.85 -38.57
N GLU A 71 -6.06 21.05 -39.14
CA GLU A 71 -5.86 22.31 -38.43
C GLU A 71 -6.89 22.50 -37.32
N LEU A 72 -8.18 22.24 -37.58
CA LEU A 72 -9.25 22.26 -36.59
C LEU A 72 -8.99 21.27 -35.44
N ARG A 73 -8.65 20.02 -35.76
CA ARG A 73 -8.31 19.02 -34.73
C ARG A 73 -7.09 19.42 -33.91
N LEU A 74 -6.07 19.98 -34.55
CA LEU A 74 -4.88 20.49 -33.87
C LEU A 74 -5.25 21.65 -32.94
N ASN A 75 -6.09 22.58 -33.39
CA ASN A 75 -6.54 23.71 -32.60
C ASN A 75 -7.38 23.25 -31.38
N GLU A 76 -8.29 22.29 -31.56
CA GLU A 76 -9.02 21.66 -30.45
C GLU A 76 -8.07 20.99 -29.45
N THR A 77 -7.04 20.28 -29.94
CA THR A 77 -6.05 19.68 -29.03
C THR A 77 -5.22 20.73 -28.29
N CYS A 78 -4.86 21.84 -28.93
CA CYS A 78 -4.17 22.95 -28.29
C CYS A 78 -5.05 23.62 -27.22
N GLN A 79 -6.33 23.89 -27.52
CA GLN A 79 -7.27 24.45 -26.55
C GLN A 79 -7.50 23.52 -25.36
N ASN A 80 -7.58 22.20 -25.59
CA ASN A 80 -7.67 21.22 -24.52
C ASN A 80 -6.39 21.18 -23.66
N MET A 81 -5.22 21.26 -24.28
CA MET A 81 -3.94 21.34 -23.56
C MET A 81 -3.81 22.65 -22.77
N ASP A 82 -4.26 23.78 -23.30
CA ASP A 82 -4.27 25.07 -22.62
C ASP A 82 -5.22 25.06 -21.41
N TYR A 83 -6.40 24.44 -21.56
CA TYR A 83 -7.33 24.22 -20.44
C TYR A 83 -6.74 23.32 -19.36
N GLU A 84 -6.09 22.22 -19.74
CA GLU A 84 -5.39 21.34 -18.79
C GLU A 84 -4.21 22.05 -18.10
N LEU A 85 -3.47 22.89 -18.82
CA LEU A 85 -2.41 23.73 -18.27
C LEU A 85 -2.97 24.72 -17.25
N GLU A 86 -4.06 25.42 -17.55
CA GLU A 86 -4.71 26.32 -16.58
C GLU A 86 -5.16 25.58 -15.32
N VAL A 87 -5.79 24.41 -15.47
CA VAL A 87 -6.23 23.59 -14.32
C VAL A 87 -5.03 23.15 -13.48
N ASN A 88 -3.94 22.74 -14.12
CA ASN A 88 -2.72 22.33 -13.44
C ASN A 88 -2.00 23.53 -12.78
N MET A 89 -2.01 24.71 -13.40
CA MET A 89 -1.49 25.95 -12.77
C MET A 89 -2.30 26.30 -11.52
N ARG A 90 -3.64 26.21 -11.55
CA ARG A 90 -4.47 26.46 -10.36
C ARG A 90 -4.19 25.45 -9.24
N LYS A 91 -3.98 24.16 -9.59
CA LYS A 91 -3.58 23.14 -8.61
C LYS A 91 -2.19 23.44 -8.02
N LEU A 92 -1.24 23.87 -8.86
CA LEU A 92 0.09 24.25 -8.43
C LEU A 92 0.07 25.47 -7.50
N GLU A 93 -0.68 26.51 -7.83
CA GLU A 93 -0.87 27.67 -6.96
C GLU A 93 -1.51 27.30 -5.62
N SER A 94 -2.49 26.38 -5.62
CA SER A 94 -3.10 25.86 -4.40
C SER A 94 -2.09 25.08 -3.56
N ALA A 95 -1.23 24.27 -4.18
CA ALA A 95 -0.18 23.52 -3.49
C ALA A 95 0.92 24.45 -2.93
N ILE A 96 1.29 25.50 -3.66
CA ILE A 96 2.23 26.53 -3.20
C ILE A 96 1.66 27.27 -1.99
N LYS A 97 0.40 27.70 -2.03
CA LYS A 97 -0.26 28.34 -0.87
C LYS A 97 -0.30 27.42 0.35
N LEU A 98 -0.57 26.12 0.15
CA LEU A 98 -0.57 25.14 1.23
C LEU A 98 0.83 24.98 1.85
N THR A 99 1.88 24.92 1.01
CA THR A 99 3.26 24.83 1.49
C THR A 99 3.74 26.09 2.18
N GLU A 100 3.30 27.28 1.74
CA GLU A 100 3.54 28.54 2.46
C GLU A 100 2.86 28.55 3.84
N THR A 101 1.62 28.06 3.93
CA THR A 101 0.94 27.95 5.24
C THR A 101 1.58 26.92 6.15
N ASP A 102 2.01 25.78 5.61
CA ASP A 102 2.70 24.76 6.37
C ASP A 102 4.06 25.27 6.87
N GLN A 103 4.77 26.05 6.06
CA GLN A 103 6.03 26.66 6.46
C GLN A 103 5.85 27.64 7.64
N LEU A 104 4.77 28.44 7.64
CA LEU A 104 4.43 29.31 8.76
C LEU A 104 4.10 28.53 10.04
N VAL A 105 3.36 27.42 9.91
CA VAL A 105 3.06 26.52 11.05
C VAL A 105 4.32 25.85 11.57
N ILE A 106 5.21 25.40 10.68
CA ILE A 106 6.50 24.81 11.06
C ILE A 106 7.36 25.81 11.81
N ASP A 107 7.41 27.07 11.36
CA ASP A 107 8.20 28.10 12.01
C ASP A 107 7.61 28.50 13.38
N ASP A 108 6.28 28.56 13.53
CA ASP A 108 5.64 28.74 14.84
C ASP A 108 5.91 27.57 15.80
N LEU A 109 5.82 26.32 15.31
CA LEU A 109 6.15 25.14 16.09
C LEU A 109 7.63 25.10 16.51
N LYS A 110 8.56 25.52 15.64
CA LYS A 110 9.97 25.67 16.02
C LYS A 110 10.16 26.71 17.11
N ASP A 111 9.43 27.82 17.04
CA ASP A 111 9.48 28.89 18.05
C ASP A 111 8.91 28.41 19.40
N GLN A 112 7.83 27.63 19.37
CA GLN A 112 7.26 26.97 20.54
C GLN A 112 8.22 25.93 21.14
N ILE A 113 8.91 25.13 20.31
CA ILE A 113 9.93 24.18 20.76
C ILE A 113 11.12 24.91 21.39
N GLN A 114 11.59 26.02 20.82
CA GLN A 114 12.65 26.82 21.44
C GLN A 114 12.22 27.43 22.77
N LYS A 115 10.96 27.88 22.91
CA LYS A 115 10.41 28.35 24.19
C LYS A 115 10.32 27.22 25.22
N ALA A 116 9.89 26.03 24.80
CA ALA A 116 9.85 24.84 25.66
C ALA A 116 11.25 24.41 26.11
N TRP A 117 12.24 24.45 25.22
CA TRP A 117 13.65 24.20 25.54
C TRP A 117 14.19 25.20 26.56
N LYS A 118 13.96 26.50 26.35
CA LYS A 118 14.37 27.52 27.34
C LYS A 118 13.67 27.35 28.69
N MET A 119 12.41 26.91 28.70
CA MET A 119 11.70 26.60 29.93
C MET A 119 12.24 25.34 30.63
N ALA A 120 12.62 24.31 29.87
CA ALA A 120 13.25 23.11 30.39
C ALA A 120 14.66 23.41 30.95
N ASP A 121 15.47 24.20 30.25
CA ASP A 121 16.78 24.66 30.72
C ASP A 121 16.64 25.52 31.98
N ALA A 122 15.63 26.39 32.04
CA ALA A 122 15.34 27.18 33.24
C ALA A 122 14.84 26.31 34.41
N ALA A 123 14.09 25.24 34.13
CA ALA A 123 13.66 24.28 35.15
C ALA A 123 14.84 23.46 35.67
N HIS A 124 15.73 22.99 34.79
CA HIS A 124 16.96 22.31 35.18
C HIS A 124 17.93 23.23 35.93
N ALA A 125 18.07 24.49 35.54
CA ALA A 125 18.86 25.45 36.31
C ALA A 125 18.28 25.68 37.71
N ARG A 126 16.95 25.78 37.85
CA ARG A 126 16.28 25.86 39.17
C ARG A 126 16.49 24.59 39.98
N GLU A 127 16.37 23.42 39.36
CA GLU A 127 16.60 22.13 40.00
C GLU A 127 18.05 21.99 40.47
N GLN A 128 19.02 22.42 39.67
CA GLN A 128 20.44 22.41 40.03
C GLN A 128 20.72 23.37 41.20
N THR A 129 20.14 24.57 41.19
CA THR A 129 20.24 25.48 42.36
C THR A 129 19.54 24.92 43.60
N ALA A 130 18.41 24.21 43.45
CA ALA A 130 17.72 23.57 44.55
C ALA A 130 18.53 22.38 45.10
N GLN A 131 19.20 21.62 44.24
CA GLN A 131 20.09 20.53 44.63
C GLN A 131 21.34 21.07 45.35
N GLU A 132 21.94 22.17 44.89
CA GLU A 132 23.04 22.86 45.58
C GLU A 132 22.61 23.42 46.95
N ILE A 133 21.39 23.97 47.06
CA ILE A 133 20.82 24.42 48.34
C ILE A 133 20.57 23.23 49.26
N ILE A 134 20.02 22.13 48.76
CA ILE A 134 19.79 20.90 49.54
C ILE A 134 21.11 20.29 50.00
N GLU A 135 22.16 20.31 49.17
CA GLU A 135 23.48 19.80 49.53
C GLU A 135 24.19 20.70 50.55
N ASN A 136 24.01 22.01 50.46
CA ASN A 136 24.47 22.96 51.48
C ASN A 136 23.68 22.86 52.80
N LEU A 137 22.37 22.64 52.75
CA LEU A 137 21.55 22.39 53.93
C LEU A 137 21.89 21.03 54.59
N ARG A 138 22.23 20.00 53.80
CA ARG A 138 22.72 18.72 54.33
C ARG A 138 24.08 18.86 55.02
N LYS A 139 25.00 19.66 54.46
CA LYS A 139 26.28 20.00 55.11
C LYS A 139 26.11 20.84 56.38
N GLN A 140 25.12 21.74 56.42
CA GLN A 140 24.79 22.51 57.62
C GLN A 140 24.15 21.63 58.71
N VAL A 141 23.28 20.70 58.34
CA VAL A 141 22.72 19.70 59.25
C VAL A 141 23.81 18.77 59.80
N GLU A 142 24.77 18.32 58.99
CA GLU A 142 25.94 17.57 59.47
C GLU A 142 26.84 18.41 60.41
N SER A 143 26.98 19.72 60.17
CA SER A 143 27.76 20.61 61.05
C SER A 143 27.06 20.93 62.38
N LEU A 144 25.73 21.02 62.37
CA LEU A 144 24.91 21.28 63.57
C LEU A 144 24.72 20.01 64.41
N ASP A 145 24.64 18.83 63.78
CA ASP A 145 24.70 17.55 64.48
C ASP A 145 26.06 17.34 65.16
N ALA A 146 27.17 17.83 64.57
CA ALA A 146 28.50 17.81 65.20
C ALA A 146 28.66 18.83 66.35
N GLU A 147 27.96 19.98 66.32
CA GLU A 147 27.97 20.95 67.43
C GLU A 147 27.05 20.54 68.59
N ILE A 148 25.96 19.81 68.33
CA ILE A 148 25.06 19.27 69.36
C ILE A 148 25.74 18.10 70.12
N ASP A 149 26.62 17.35 69.46
CA ASP A 149 27.45 16.31 70.10
C ASP A 149 28.60 16.88 70.97
N ILE A 150 29.04 18.12 70.72
CA ILE A 150 30.12 18.78 71.49
C ILE A 150 29.56 19.67 72.62
N ARG A 151 28.32 20.17 72.50
CA ARG A 151 27.69 21.03 73.53
C ARG A 151 27.02 20.26 74.68
N ASN A 152 26.67 18.99 74.47
CA ASN A 152 26.10 18.13 75.52
C ASN A 152 27.15 17.52 76.46
N LYS A 153 28.44 17.88 76.32
CA LYS A 153 29.55 17.37 77.18
C LYS A 153 30.20 18.41 78.09
N TRP A 154 29.68 19.64 78.23
CA TRP A 154 30.36 20.70 79.01
C TRP A 154 29.45 21.63 79.82
N ALA A 155 28.34 21.13 80.39
CA ALA A 155 27.52 21.92 81.31
C ALA A 155 26.79 21.06 82.35
N ALA A 156 27.50 20.63 83.40
CA ALA A 156 27.03 20.62 84.80
C ALA A 156 28.00 19.86 85.71
N GLU A 157 29.09 20.51 86.12
CA GLU A 157 29.86 20.15 87.32
C GLU A 157 30.28 21.43 88.06
N GLN A 158 29.50 21.82 89.07
CA GLN A 158 29.98 22.35 90.36
C GLN A 158 28.79 22.63 91.29
N ALA A 159 28.61 21.77 92.30
CA ALA A 159 28.31 22.14 93.69
C ALA A 159 28.07 20.86 94.53
N GLU A 160 29.17 20.24 94.95
CA GLU A 160 29.29 19.53 96.25
C GLU A 160 29.60 20.64 97.31
N ASP A 161 29.38 20.58 98.62
CA ASP A 161 28.99 19.57 99.60
C ASP A 161 28.76 20.32 100.96
N THR A 162 27.76 20.00 101.78
CA THR A 162 27.84 19.51 103.19
C THR A 162 26.86 20.33 104.06
N GLY A 163 26.23 19.88 105.15
CA GLY A 163 26.27 18.64 105.88
C GLY A 163 25.39 18.72 107.15
N VAL A 164 24.47 17.76 107.24
CA VAL A 164 24.19 16.87 108.40
C VAL A 164 23.48 17.37 109.69
N MET A 165 22.50 16.53 110.09
CA MET A 165 21.96 16.17 111.43
C MET A 165 20.53 16.65 111.74
N SER A 166 19.51 15.81 111.50
CA SER A 166 18.97 14.72 112.37
C SER A 166 17.99 15.27 113.43
N LYS A 167 16.66 15.20 113.20
CA LYS A 167 15.72 14.13 113.65
C LYS A 167 15.81 13.92 115.17
N LYS A 168 14.76 13.91 116.00
CA LYS A 168 13.34 13.48 115.91
C LYS A 168 12.83 13.62 117.36
N LYS A 169 11.56 13.96 117.62
CA LYS A 169 10.65 13.22 118.56
C LYS A 169 9.35 13.99 118.84
N GLU A 170 8.45 14.08 117.85
CA GLU A 170 6.99 14.25 118.11
C GLU A 170 6.19 13.59 116.97
N GLY A 171 6.63 12.39 116.61
CA GLY A 171 6.23 11.66 115.41
C GLY A 171 5.06 10.70 115.58
N LEU A 172 4.39 10.62 116.73
CA LEU A 172 3.43 9.53 116.96
C LEU A 172 1.94 9.93 116.90
N GLN A 173 1.61 11.24 116.86
CA GLN A 173 0.20 11.68 116.81
C GLN A 173 -0.24 12.23 115.44
N ARG A 174 0.69 12.74 114.61
CA ARG A 174 0.42 13.10 113.20
C ARG A 174 0.52 11.93 112.22
N GLU A 175 0.99 10.75 112.63
CA GLU A 175 1.07 9.58 111.75
C GLU A 175 -0.31 9.01 111.35
N LYS A 176 -1.34 9.19 112.19
CA LYS A 176 -2.71 8.75 111.85
C LYS A 176 -3.40 9.66 110.82
N GLU A 177 -3.21 10.97 110.92
CA GLU A 177 -3.74 11.96 109.97
C GLU A 177 -2.90 12.03 108.68
N ARG A 178 -1.58 11.80 108.79
CA ARG A 178 -0.69 11.66 107.63
C ARG A 178 -1.00 10.41 106.82
N LEU A 179 -1.31 9.27 107.45
CA LEU A 179 -1.72 8.05 106.73
C LEU A 179 -3.09 8.20 106.05
N GLN A 180 -4.03 8.97 106.61
CA GLN A 180 -5.30 9.28 105.91
C GLN A 180 -5.12 10.29 104.76
N ALA A 181 -4.27 11.32 104.93
CA ALA A 181 -3.90 12.23 103.85
C ALA A 181 -3.03 11.56 102.77
N GLU A 182 -2.20 10.59 103.15
CA GLU A 182 -1.45 9.72 102.23
C GLU A 182 -2.40 8.78 101.48
N VAL A 183 -3.43 8.21 102.11
CA VAL A 183 -4.44 7.40 101.40
C VAL A 183 -5.24 8.26 100.42
N VAL A 184 -5.62 9.50 100.76
CA VAL A 184 -6.28 10.44 99.84
C VAL A 184 -5.35 10.91 98.72
N GLN A 185 -4.08 11.21 99.02
CA GLN A 185 -3.09 11.54 97.98
C GLN A 185 -2.73 10.34 97.12
N LEU A 186 -2.73 9.12 97.66
CA LEU A 186 -2.48 7.89 96.91
C LEU A 186 -3.70 7.49 96.09
N THR A 187 -4.94 7.74 96.54
CA THR A 187 -6.14 7.57 95.71
C THR A 187 -6.24 8.63 94.63
N GLN A 188 -5.87 9.88 94.90
CA GLN A 188 -5.78 10.94 93.87
C GLN A 188 -4.64 10.65 92.87
N LYS A 189 -3.48 10.15 93.34
CA LYS A 189 -2.38 9.71 92.46
C LYS A 189 -2.75 8.45 91.69
N LEU A 190 -3.50 7.53 92.28
CA LEU A 190 -4.03 6.35 91.60
C LEU A 190 -5.06 6.75 90.54
N GLN A 191 -5.93 7.71 90.83
CA GLN A 191 -6.93 8.20 89.87
C GLN A 191 -6.28 9.01 88.74
N ASN A 192 -5.25 9.81 89.03
CA ASN A 192 -4.45 10.47 88.00
C ASN A 192 -3.59 9.47 87.21
N ALA A 193 -3.13 8.39 87.83
CA ALA A 193 -2.41 7.32 87.14
C ALA A 193 -3.36 6.49 86.26
N LEU A 194 -4.60 6.27 86.70
CA LEU A 194 -5.64 5.60 85.92
C LEU A 194 -6.12 6.48 84.76
N SER A 195 -6.32 7.79 84.96
CA SER A 195 -6.65 8.71 83.86
C SER A 195 -5.48 8.84 82.88
N TYR A 196 -4.24 8.85 83.38
CA TYR A 196 -3.06 8.83 82.52
C TYR A 196 -2.89 7.49 81.80
N GLN A 197 -3.27 6.37 82.43
CA GLN A 197 -3.30 5.06 81.79
C GLN A 197 -4.39 5.00 80.72
N GLU A 198 -5.59 5.52 80.96
CA GLU A 198 -6.66 5.64 79.96
C GLU A 198 -6.25 6.56 78.80
N GLU A 199 -5.58 7.68 79.06
CA GLU A 199 -5.00 8.54 78.03
C GLU A 199 -3.90 7.83 77.22
N LEU A 200 -3.07 7.02 77.88
CA LEU A 200 -2.05 6.21 77.21
C LEU A 200 -2.68 5.08 76.40
N GLU A 201 -3.74 4.43 76.88
CA GLU A 201 -4.49 3.41 76.15
C GLU A 201 -5.24 4.03 74.95
N HIS A 202 -5.77 5.25 75.08
CA HIS A 202 -6.31 6.01 73.96
C HIS A 202 -5.24 6.44 72.96
N LYS A 203 -4.08 6.89 73.42
CA LYS A 203 -2.94 7.21 72.53
C LYS A 203 -2.40 5.96 71.85
N ASN A 204 -2.37 4.83 72.55
CA ASN A 204 -1.89 3.56 72.01
C ASN A 204 -2.88 2.97 71.00
N SER A 205 -4.17 3.01 71.27
CA SER A 205 -5.20 2.62 70.29
C SER A 205 -5.23 3.56 69.07
N ALA A 206 -5.04 4.87 69.26
CA ALA A 206 -4.88 5.81 68.16
C ALA A 206 -3.59 5.55 67.36
N ALA A 207 -2.49 5.19 68.03
CA ALA A 207 -1.25 4.80 67.39
C ALA A 207 -1.39 3.48 66.63
N ASP A 208 -2.12 2.49 67.17
CA ASP A 208 -2.41 1.21 66.53
C ASP A 208 -3.31 1.39 65.30
N LEU A 209 -4.33 2.26 65.38
CA LEU A 209 -5.13 2.65 64.21
C LEU A 209 -4.27 3.32 63.14
N LYS A 210 -3.39 4.24 63.53
CA LYS A 210 -2.46 4.90 62.62
C LYS A 210 -1.41 3.95 62.05
N LEU A 211 -1.00 2.93 62.80
CA LEU A 211 -0.12 1.85 62.35
C LEU A 211 -0.83 0.96 61.33
N ASN A 212 -2.11 0.67 61.53
CA ASN A 212 -2.93 -0.08 60.57
C ASN A 212 -3.19 0.74 59.29
N GLU A 213 -3.45 2.04 59.40
CA GLU A 213 -3.55 2.94 58.25
C GLU A 213 -2.23 3.01 57.48
N LEU A 214 -1.09 3.16 58.17
CA LEU A 214 0.24 3.15 57.56
C LEU A 214 0.58 1.79 56.94
N ASN A 215 0.20 0.68 57.57
CA ASN A 215 0.38 -0.66 56.99
C ASN A 215 -0.48 -0.83 55.72
N GLY A 216 -1.72 -0.35 55.72
CA GLY A 216 -2.57 -0.34 54.53
C GLY A 216 -1.95 0.49 53.39
N GLN A 217 -1.45 1.69 53.70
CA GLN A 217 -0.73 2.52 52.72
C GLN A 217 0.54 1.85 52.20
N VAL A 218 1.27 1.13 53.05
CA VAL A 218 2.46 0.37 52.63
C VAL A 218 2.08 -0.82 51.73
N GLU A 219 0.98 -1.51 52.00
CA GLU A 219 0.45 -2.58 51.14
C GLU A 219 -0.04 -2.04 49.80
N ASP A 220 -0.73 -0.89 49.79
CA ASP A 220 -1.17 -0.20 48.58
C ASP A 220 0.05 0.24 47.74
N GLN A 221 1.05 0.87 48.36
CA GLN A 221 2.31 1.24 47.69
C GLN A 221 3.08 0.02 47.20
N HIS A 222 3.08 -1.09 47.95
CA HIS A 222 3.70 -2.33 47.50
C HIS A 222 3.00 -2.90 46.26
N SER A 223 1.66 -2.82 46.24
CA SER A 223 0.82 -3.24 45.11
C SER A 223 1.05 -2.35 43.87
N GLU A 224 1.22 -1.04 44.07
CA GLU A 224 1.59 -0.10 43.00
C GLU A 224 3.00 -0.38 42.47
N ILE A 225 3.98 -0.63 43.33
CA ILE A 225 5.34 -0.99 42.93
C ILE A 225 5.36 -2.30 42.13
N GLU A 226 4.59 -3.32 42.53
CA GLU A 226 4.40 -4.56 41.78
C GLU A 226 3.81 -4.31 40.38
N ARG A 227 2.79 -3.43 40.27
CA ARG A 227 2.22 -3.02 38.98
C ARG A 227 3.24 -2.29 38.12
N PHE A 228 3.98 -1.33 38.68
CA PHE A 228 5.04 -0.61 37.96
C PHE A 228 6.17 -1.56 37.51
N LYS A 229 6.57 -2.54 38.32
CA LYS A 229 7.55 -3.56 37.92
C LYS A 229 7.06 -4.41 36.75
N ARG A 230 5.79 -4.82 36.75
CA ARG A 230 5.20 -5.56 35.62
C ARG A 230 5.13 -4.71 34.36
N GLN A 231 4.77 -3.44 34.48
CA GLN A 231 4.73 -2.50 33.37
C GLN A 231 6.14 -2.20 32.83
N GLN A 232 7.13 -2.05 33.71
CA GLN A 232 8.54 -1.90 33.35
C GLN A 232 9.09 -3.15 32.65
N ALA A 233 8.75 -4.36 33.12
CA ALA A 233 9.13 -5.60 32.45
C ALA A 233 8.51 -5.71 31.05
N LYS A 234 7.25 -5.29 30.90
CA LYS A 234 6.57 -5.26 29.60
C LYS A 234 7.20 -4.25 28.64
N ILE A 235 7.48 -3.03 29.10
CA ILE A 235 8.17 -2.00 28.30
C ILE A 235 9.58 -2.44 27.91
N ASN A 236 10.32 -3.09 28.82
CA ASN A 236 11.65 -3.62 28.52
C ASN A 236 11.61 -4.73 27.47
N GLN A 237 10.58 -5.59 27.51
CA GLN A 237 10.37 -6.62 26.51
C GLN A 237 9.92 -6.03 25.16
N ASP A 238 9.03 -5.04 25.17
CA ASP A 238 8.65 -4.30 23.96
C ASP A 238 9.87 -3.57 23.35
N MET A 239 10.78 -3.05 24.18
CA MET A 239 12.05 -2.44 23.75
C MET A 239 13.04 -3.44 23.17
N THR A 240 13.12 -4.66 23.68
CA THR A 240 13.95 -5.72 23.08
C THR A 240 13.38 -6.16 21.75
N ASP A 241 12.06 -6.37 21.66
CA ASP A 241 11.38 -6.77 20.44
C ASP A 241 11.47 -5.69 19.36
N LEU A 242 11.40 -4.41 19.75
CA LEU A 242 11.60 -3.28 18.83
C LEU A 242 13.05 -3.20 18.33
N LYS A 243 14.04 -3.47 19.17
CA LYS A 243 15.45 -3.50 18.75
C LYS A 243 15.74 -4.64 17.77
N GLU A 244 15.18 -5.83 18.00
CA GLU A 244 15.29 -6.95 17.06
C GLU A 244 14.63 -6.61 15.72
N LYS A 245 13.43 -6.04 15.74
CA LYS A 245 12.74 -5.58 14.52
C LYS A 245 13.52 -4.49 13.80
N LEU A 246 14.18 -3.58 14.52
CA LEU A 246 14.97 -2.50 13.94
C LEU A 246 16.25 -3.06 13.28
N SER A 247 16.90 -4.03 13.92
CA SER A 247 18.02 -4.80 13.34
C SER A 247 17.60 -5.55 12.06
N GLU A 248 16.45 -6.24 12.09
CA GLU A 248 15.91 -6.91 10.90
C GLU A 248 15.62 -5.90 9.77
N LYS A 249 15.10 -4.72 10.12
CA LYS A 249 14.83 -3.65 9.16
C LYS A 249 16.10 -3.03 8.60
N GLU A 250 17.16 -2.88 9.39
CA GLU A 250 18.47 -2.43 8.90
C GLU A 250 19.10 -3.44 7.93
N ILE A 251 18.97 -4.75 8.19
CA ILE A 251 19.43 -5.79 7.26
C ILE A 251 18.64 -5.70 5.95
N GLN A 252 17.30 -5.61 6.02
CA GLN A 252 16.44 -5.45 4.84
C GLN A 252 16.76 -4.17 4.06
N LEU A 253 17.09 -3.08 4.76
CA LEU A 253 17.42 -1.81 4.12
C LEU A 253 18.77 -1.88 3.40
N ASN A 254 19.76 -2.58 3.98
CA ASN A 254 21.03 -2.83 3.31
C ASN A 254 20.86 -3.73 2.06
N GLU A 255 20.05 -4.79 2.14
CA GLU A 255 19.71 -5.63 1.00
C GLU A 255 18.99 -4.83 -0.10
N LEU A 256 18.00 -4.00 0.25
CA LEU A 256 17.34 -3.12 -0.71
C LEU A 256 18.31 -2.11 -1.33
N THR A 257 19.27 -1.59 -0.56
CA THR A 257 20.27 -0.63 -1.06
C THR A 257 21.21 -1.29 -2.08
N GLU A 258 21.60 -2.56 -1.87
CA GLU A 258 22.35 -3.33 -2.86
C GLU A 258 21.53 -3.59 -4.13
N VAL A 259 20.24 -3.92 -3.99
CA VAL A 259 19.32 -4.12 -5.11
C VAL A 259 19.14 -2.83 -5.92
N VAL A 260 18.91 -1.70 -5.26
CA VAL A 260 18.85 -0.37 -5.89
C VAL A 260 20.17 -0.06 -6.62
N GLY A 261 21.32 -0.35 -6.01
CA GLY A 261 22.63 -0.18 -6.65
C GLY A 261 22.82 -1.07 -7.89
N TYR A 262 22.28 -2.28 -7.90
CA TYR A 262 22.26 -3.17 -9.06
C TYR A 262 21.36 -2.63 -10.17
N HIS A 263 20.13 -2.23 -9.84
CA HIS A 263 19.20 -1.66 -10.81
C HIS A 263 19.73 -0.36 -11.40
N MET A 264 20.34 0.53 -10.62
CA MET A 264 20.93 1.78 -11.12
C MET A 264 22.06 1.52 -12.13
N LYS A 265 22.86 0.47 -11.95
CA LYS A 265 23.85 0.02 -12.94
C LYS A 265 23.20 -0.53 -14.22
N GLN A 266 22.07 -1.22 -14.10
CA GLN A 266 21.31 -1.71 -15.25
C GLN A 266 20.63 -0.57 -16.01
N THR A 267 20.05 0.41 -15.31
CA THR A 267 19.46 1.62 -15.91
C THR A 267 20.51 2.39 -16.71
N ASN A 268 21.71 2.58 -16.15
CA ASN A 268 22.83 3.21 -16.88
C ASN A 268 23.27 2.43 -18.13
N ARG A 269 23.18 1.09 -18.12
CA ARG A 269 23.45 0.28 -19.33
C ARG A 269 22.37 0.46 -20.38
N LEU A 270 21.10 0.43 -19.98
CA LEU A 270 19.97 0.63 -20.87
C LEU A 270 19.94 2.04 -21.45
N GLU A 271 20.26 3.06 -20.66
CA GLU A 271 20.39 4.45 -21.15
C GLU A 271 21.49 4.59 -22.21
N ASN A 272 22.63 3.92 -22.02
CA ASN A 272 23.68 3.90 -23.04
C ASN A 272 23.25 3.16 -24.31
N GLN A 273 22.55 2.03 -24.19
CA GLN A 273 21.97 1.32 -25.33
C GLN A 273 20.95 2.19 -26.09
N ILE A 274 20.05 2.87 -25.39
CA ILE A 274 19.09 3.80 -26.00
C ILE A 274 19.81 4.93 -26.75
N LYS A 275 20.97 5.38 -26.23
CA LYS A 275 21.79 6.41 -26.88
C LYS A 275 22.41 5.90 -28.18
N ASP A 276 22.91 4.66 -28.19
CA ASP A 276 23.45 4.00 -29.37
C ASP A 276 22.35 3.72 -30.40
N ASP A 277 21.17 3.26 -29.96
CA ASP A 277 20.01 2.99 -30.81
C ASP A 277 19.43 4.27 -31.43
N ARG A 278 19.45 5.40 -30.72
CA ARG A 278 19.10 6.70 -31.31
C ARG A 278 20.09 7.11 -32.40
N ALA A 279 21.39 6.88 -32.19
CA ALA A 279 22.40 7.21 -33.19
C ALA A 279 22.29 6.32 -34.45
N THR A 280 21.88 5.06 -34.30
CA THR A 280 21.61 4.17 -35.44
C THR A 280 20.31 4.55 -36.15
N TYR A 281 19.26 4.91 -35.40
CA TYR A 281 18.00 5.41 -35.95
C TYR A 281 18.22 6.67 -36.80
N ASP A 282 18.98 7.65 -36.30
CA ASP A 282 19.28 8.89 -37.05
C ASP A 282 20.06 8.63 -38.35
N ARG A 283 20.92 7.60 -38.38
CA ARG A 283 21.60 7.17 -39.62
C ARG A 283 20.63 6.53 -40.60
N LEU A 284 19.80 5.59 -40.13
CA LEU A 284 18.80 4.92 -40.96
C LEU A 284 17.74 5.90 -41.49
N PHE A 285 17.35 6.89 -40.69
CA PHE A 285 16.43 7.94 -41.11
C PHE A 285 17.01 8.78 -42.25
N LYS A 286 18.28 9.19 -42.16
CA LYS A 286 18.98 9.89 -43.25
C LYS A 286 19.12 9.03 -44.50
N GLU A 287 19.42 7.73 -44.35
CA GLU A 287 19.45 6.81 -45.49
C GLU A 287 18.06 6.67 -46.13
N HIS A 288 17.00 6.59 -45.33
CA HIS A 288 15.62 6.55 -45.82
C HIS A 288 15.23 7.84 -46.56
N GLU A 289 15.61 9.03 -46.06
CA GLU A 289 15.39 10.29 -46.79
C GLU A 289 16.11 10.30 -48.14
N THR A 290 17.36 9.82 -48.20
CA THR A 290 18.09 9.75 -49.49
C THR A 290 17.48 8.74 -50.46
N LEU A 291 16.95 7.62 -49.96
CA LEU A 291 16.23 6.63 -50.76
C LEU A 291 14.89 7.18 -51.25
N ASN A 292 14.16 7.92 -50.40
CA ASN A 292 12.91 8.57 -50.79
C ASN A 292 13.14 9.63 -51.88
N ALA A 293 14.21 10.42 -51.78
CA ALA A 293 14.58 11.39 -52.82
C ALA A 293 14.90 10.69 -54.16
N LYS A 294 15.58 9.53 -54.12
CA LYS A 294 15.82 8.71 -55.32
C LYS A 294 14.54 8.10 -55.89
N HIS A 295 13.64 7.63 -55.02
CA HIS A 295 12.35 7.10 -55.43
C HIS A 295 11.48 8.18 -56.09
N PHE A 296 11.44 9.39 -55.52
CA PHE A 296 10.73 10.53 -56.09
C PHE A 296 11.26 10.88 -57.49
N LYS A 297 12.59 10.90 -57.65
CA LYS A 297 13.22 11.16 -58.95
C LYS A 297 12.93 10.08 -59.99
N MET A 298 12.94 8.80 -59.61
CA MET A 298 12.52 7.71 -60.50
C MET A 298 11.04 7.76 -60.85
N TYR A 299 10.19 8.21 -59.93
CA TYR A 299 8.77 8.40 -60.18
C TYR A 299 8.52 9.53 -61.18
N GLU A 300 9.28 10.63 -61.08
CA GLU A 300 9.28 11.73 -62.03
C GLU A 300 9.74 11.28 -63.43
N ASP A 301 10.83 10.51 -63.51
CA ASP A 301 11.32 9.93 -64.77
C ASP A 301 10.29 8.97 -65.41
N LEU A 302 9.55 8.21 -64.59
CA LEU A 302 8.48 7.32 -65.05
C LEU A 302 7.30 8.12 -65.61
N GLN A 303 6.88 9.21 -64.97
CA GLN A 303 5.82 10.08 -65.49
C GLN A 303 6.22 10.71 -66.82
N VAL A 304 7.46 11.17 -66.96
CA VAL A 304 7.97 11.69 -68.24
C VAL A 304 7.96 10.61 -69.32
N ALA A 305 8.36 9.38 -69.00
CA ALA A 305 8.30 8.26 -69.94
C ALA A 305 6.85 7.89 -70.34
N GLN A 306 5.90 7.95 -69.41
CA GLN A 306 4.47 7.73 -69.67
C GLN A 306 3.87 8.82 -70.56
N ALA A 307 4.19 10.09 -70.32
CA ALA A 307 3.76 11.20 -71.17
C ALA A 307 4.30 11.06 -72.60
N ASN A 308 5.57 10.67 -72.75
CA ASN A 308 6.17 10.38 -74.05
C ASN A 308 5.50 9.20 -74.75
N TYR A 309 5.16 8.13 -74.02
CA TYR A 309 4.42 6.99 -74.56
C TYR A 309 3.02 7.37 -75.05
N GLU A 310 2.29 8.19 -74.29
CA GLU A 310 0.98 8.70 -74.72
C GLU A 310 1.07 9.62 -75.95
N GLN A 311 2.11 10.43 -76.04
CA GLN A 311 2.34 11.27 -77.22
C GLN A 311 2.61 10.42 -78.47
N ILE A 312 3.42 9.37 -78.37
CA ILE A 312 3.66 8.41 -79.45
C ILE A 312 2.37 7.66 -79.80
N ARG A 313 1.59 7.23 -78.81
CA ARG A 313 0.30 6.55 -79.02
C ARG A 313 -0.70 7.44 -79.77
N LYS A 314 -0.77 8.73 -79.43
CA LYS A 314 -1.59 9.73 -80.16
C LYS A 314 -1.11 9.89 -81.61
N GLN A 315 0.20 9.85 -81.88
CA GLN A 315 0.73 9.89 -83.25
C GLN A 315 0.41 8.63 -84.05
N VAL A 316 0.49 7.45 -83.44
CA VAL A 316 0.10 6.17 -84.07
C VAL A 316 -1.39 6.17 -84.40
N ASN A 317 -2.25 6.56 -83.46
CA ASN A 317 -3.70 6.66 -83.69
C ASN A 317 -4.04 7.66 -84.83
N LYS A 318 -3.29 8.76 -84.95
CA LYS A 318 -3.45 9.70 -86.06
C LYS A 318 -3.07 9.09 -87.40
N LYS A 319 -1.99 8.28 -87.44
CA LYS A 319 -1.56 7.55 -88.64
C LYS A 319 -2.54 6.44 -89.03
N ASP A 320 -3.14 5.75 -88.06
CA ASP A 320 -4.20 4.77 -88.31
C ASP A 320 -5.47 5.42 -88.87
N LEU A 321 -5.83 6.62 -88.41
CA LEU A 321 -6.95 7.37 -88.96
C LEU A 321 -6.68 7.84 -90.41
N GLU A 322 -5.44 8.25 -90.71
CA GLU A 322 -5.01 8.58 -92.08
C GLU A 322 -5.05 7.33 -93.00
N LEU A 323 -4.66 6.16 -92.49
CA LEU A 323 -4.74 4.89 -93.22
C LEU A 323 -6.18 4.45 -93.49
N ARG A 324 -7.08 4.57 -92.50
CA ARG A 324 -8.52 4.30 -92.68
C ARG A 324 -9.16 5.21 -93.73
N ASN A 325 -8.83 6.50 -93.73
CA ASN A 325 -9.31 7.43 -94.75
C ASN A 325 -8.81 7.03 -96.16
N CYS A 326 -7.56 6.57 -96.28
CA CYS A 326 -7.04 6.03 -97.55
C CYS A 326 -7.75 4.72 -97.95
N GLU A 327 -8.03 3.83 -97.02
CA GLU A 327 -8.81 2.60 -97.27
C GLU A 327 -10.24 2.91 -97.73
N ASP A 328 -10.89 3.91 -97.13
CA ASP A 328 -12.24 4.35 -97.51
C ASP A 328 -12.26 4.97 -98.92
N ILE A 329 -11.25 5.74 -99.30
CA ILE A 329 -11.08 6.25 -100.67
C ILE A 329 -10.86 5.08 -101.66
N THR A 330 -10.08 4.07 -101.26
CA THR A 330 -9.83 2.88 -102.08
C THR A 330 -11.10 2.04 -102.26
N ASN A 331 -11.92 1.94 -101.21
CA ASN A 331 -13.21 1.26 -101.25
C ASN A 331 -14.25 2.02 -102.08
N HIS A 332 -14.22 3.36 -102.05
CA HIS A 332 -15.07 4.20 -102.91
C HIS A 332 -14.74 3.98 -104.40
N LEU A 333 -13.46 3.97 -104.75
CA LEU A 333 -13.00 3.68 -106.13
C LEU A 333 -13.32 2.24 -106.57
N ARG A 334 -13.27 1.25 -105.67
CA ARG A 334 -13.75 -0.12 -105.93
C ARG A 334 -15.26 -0.18 -106.16
N GLY A 335 -16.04 0.64 -105.43
CA GLY A 335 -17.49 0.75 -105.59
C GLY A 335 -17.90 1.29 -106.96
N ASP A 336 -17.14 2.24 -107.52
CA ASP A 336 -17.43 2.81 -108.84
C ASP A 336 -17.05 1.85 -109.99
N VAL A 337 -16.00 1.04 -109.82
CA VAL A 337 -15.66 -0.07 -110.74
C VAL A 337 -16.74 -1.15 -110.73
N ALA A 338 -17.36 -1.43 -109.57
CA ALA A 338 -18.46 -2.40 -109.44
C ALA A 338 -19.79 -1.92 -110.06
N LYS A 339 -20.04 -0.60 -110.09
CA LYS A 339 -21.21 -0.02 -110.78
C LYS A 339 -21.07 -0.09 -112.31
N LEU A 340 -19.87 0.18 -112.84
CA LEU A 340 -19.58 0.09 -114.28
C LEU A 340 -19.62 -1.35 -114.84
N THR A 341 -19.26 -2.34 -114.02
CA THR A 341 -19.39 -3.77 -114.38
C THR A 341 -20.84 -4.25 -114.37
N LYS A 342 -21.67 -3.80 -113.43
CA LYS A 342 -23.12 -4.12 -113.41
C LYS A 342 -23.90 -3.50 -114.58
N THR A 343 -23.50 -2.33 -115.08
CA THR A 343 -24.12 -1.74 -116.28
C THR A 343 -23.75 -2.47 -117.57
N LYS A 344 -22.60 -3.16 -117.61
CA LYS A 344 -22.18 -4.01 -118.73
C LYS A 344 -23.00 -5.31 -118.80
N ASP A 345 -23.18 -6.00 -117.67
CA ASP A 345 -23.91 -7.27 -117.59
C ASP A 345 -25.44 -7.14 -117.84
N LEU A 346 -26.01 -5.94 -117.63
CA LEU A 346 -27.42 -5.65 -117.90
C LEU A 346 -27.75 -5.44 -119.39
N TYR A 347 -26.76 -5.05 -120.21
CA TYR A 347 -26.93 -4.93 -121.66
C TYR A 347 -26.72 -6.27 -122.39
N ASP A 348 -25.83 -7.13 -121.88
CA ASP A 348 -25.58 -8.47 -122.46
C ASP A 348 -26.78 -9.44 -122.25
N LYS A 349 -27.53 -9.31 -121.14
CA LYS A 349 -28.75 -10.11 -120.88
C LYS A 349 -29.99 -9.65 -121.65
N LYS A 350 -30.03 -8.41 -122.15
CA LYS A 350 -31.15 -7.87 -122.94
C LYS A 350 -31.11 -8.26 -124.42
N ILE A 351 -29.96 -8.72 -124.92
CA ILE A 351 -29.76 -9.16 -126.31
C ILE A 351 -30.06 -10.67 -126.48
N MET A 352 -29.89 -11.50 -125.46
CA MET A 352 -30.21 -12.94 -125.52
C MET A 352 -31.70 -13.29 -125.29
N ALA A 353 -32.49 -12.39 -124.69
CA ALA A 353 -33.92 -12.62 -124.42
C ALA A 353 -34.84 -12.27 -125.61
N MET A 354 -34.41 -11.41 -126.54
CA MET A 354 -35.24 -11.02 -127.71
C MET A 354 -35.20 -12.03 -128.86
N ASP A 355 -34.24 -12.96 -128.89
CA ASP A 355 -34.11 -14.00 -129.94
C ASP A 355 -34.81 -15.33 -129.58
N ALA A 356 -35.13 -15.57 -128.31
CA ALA A 356 -35.80 -16.80 -127.85
C ALA A 356 -37.34 -16.75 -127.99
N ASP A 357 -37.96 -15.59 -127.75
CA ASP A 357 -39.43 -15.44 -127.76
C ASP A 357 -40.07 -15.44 -129.16
N LYS A 358 -39.27 -15.42 -130.24
CA LYS A 358 -39.74 -15.39 -131.63
C LYS A 358 -39.98 -16.78 -132.24
N ASN A 359 -39.35 -17.84 -131.73
CA ASN A 359 -39.39 -19.19 -132.33
C ASN A 359 -40.36 -20.17 -131.63
N GLU A 360 -40.78 -19.91 -130.39
CA GLU A 360 -41.63 -20.82 -129.61
C GLU A 360 -43.13 -20.66 -129.95
N VAL A 361 -43.56 -19.47 -130.39
CA VAL A 361 -44.97 -19.13 -130.64
C VAL A 361 -45.52 -19.74 -131.95
N VAL A 362 -44.68 -20.32 -132.82
CA VAL A 362 -45.09 -20.86 -134.13
C VAL A 362 -45.23 -22.40 -134.15
N GLN A 363 -44.64 -23.14 -133.21
CA GLN A 363 -44.62 -24.62 -133.22
C GLN A 363 -45.76 -25.30 -132.46
N ASP A 364 -46.31 -24.72 -131.38
CA ASP A 364 -47.35 -25.39 -130.59
C ASP A 364 -48.79 -25.10 -131.06
N ARG A 365 -48.95 -24.10 -131.93
CA ARG A 365 -50.21 -23.77 -132.63
C ARG A 365 -50.66 -24.86 -133.63
N LEU A 366 -49.82 -25.85 -133.95
CA LEU A 366 -50.10 -26.94 -134.91
C LEU A 366 -50.34 -28.31 -134.27
N LYS A 367 -49.93 -28.55 -133.00
CA LYS A 367 -50.08 -29.87 -132.34
C LYS A 367 -51.44 -30.06 -131.65
N LEU A 368 -52.16 -28.98 -131.34
CA LEU A 368 -53.51 -29.06 -130.74
C LEU A 368 -54.63 -29.32 -131.76
N ARG A 369 -54.30 -29.43 -133.07
CA ARG A 369 -55.24 -29.79 -134.16
C ARG A 369 -55.32 -31.31 -134.49
N GLN A 370 -54.56 -32.18 -133.81
CA GLN A 370 -54.58 -33.65 -134.05
C GLN A 370 -55.16 -34.52 -132.91
N ARG A 371 -55.58 -33.94 -131.77
CA ARG A 371 -56.23 -34.72 -130.69
C ARG A 371 -57.76 -34.64 -130.64
N LEU A 372 -58.36 -34.07 -131.69
CA LEU A 372 -59.78 -34.23 -132.02
C LEU A 372 -60.14 -35.62 -132.59
N PHE A 373 -59.20 -36.56 -132.79
CA PHE A 373 -59.46 -37.81 -133.54
C PHE A 373 -59.80 -39.06 -132.71
N ILE A 374 -59.63 -39.07 -131.37
CA ILE A 374 -59.84 -40.29 -130.55
C ILE A 374 -61.19 -40.31 -129.81
N LEU A 375 -61.84 -39.16 -129.57
CA LEU A 375 -63.13 -39.09 -128.86
C LEU A 375 -64.38 -39.17 -129.78
N GLU A 376 -64.20 -39.25 -131.11
CA GLU A 376 -65.28 -39.58 -132.07
C GLU A 376 -65.68 -41.08 -132.08
N LYS A 377 -65.02 -41.95 -131.30
CA LYS A 377 -65.37 -43.39 -131.20
C LYS A 377 -65.90 -43.84 -129.83
N ASP A 378 -65.85 -42.98 -128.81
CA ASP A 378 -66.68 -43.13 -127.59
C ASP A 378 -68.15 -42.70 -127.85
N MET A 379 -68.46 -42.36 -129.11
CA MET A 379 -69.79 -42.05 -129.64
C MET A 379 -70.77 -43.24 -129.69
N ASP A 380 -70.40 -44.47 -129.34
CA ASP A 380 -71.30 -45.62 -129.56
C ASP A 380 -71.75 -46.43 -128.34
N ASP A 381 -71.24 -46.19 -127.12
CA ASP A 381 -71.78 -46.87 -125.92
C ASP A 381 -72.96 -46.12 -125.26
N MET A 382 -73.01 -44.79 -125.36
CA MET A 382 -73.92 -43.99 -124.51
C MET A 382 -75.28 -43.61 -125.12
N LYS A 383 -75.60 -44.06 -126.35
CA LYS A 383 -76.96 -43.94 -126.91
C LYS A 383 -77.92 -45.06 -126.49
N LYS A 384 -77.46 -46.14 -125.82
CA LYS A 384 -78.32 -47.27 -125.41
C LYS A 384 -78.88 -47.20 -123.99
N HIS A 385 -78.52 -46.21 -123.16
CA HIS A 385 -79.10 -46.00 -121.82
C HIS A 385 -80.35 -45.10 -121.78
N ALA A 386 -80.78 -44.57 -122.93
CA ALA A 386 -81.86 -43.58 -122.99
C ALA A 386 -83.31 -44.12 -122.85
N ASP A 387 -83.53 -45.44 -122.77
CA ASP A 387 -84.88 -46.03 -122.65
C ASP A 387 -85.30 -46.48 -121.24
N GLY A 388 -84.42 -46.42 -120.23
CA GLY A 388 -84.74 -46.86 -118.86
C GLY A 388 -85.43 -45.83 -117.97
N GLU A 389 -85.17 -44.53 -118.20
CA GLU A 389 -85.42 -43.49 -117.19
C GLU A 389 -86.81 -42.84 -117.26
N LYS A 390 -87.69 -43.27 -118.16
CA LYS A 390 -89.06 -42.75 -118.26
C LYS A 390 -90.06 -43.35 -117.25
N ARG A 391 -89.65 -44.25 -116.33
CA ARG A 391 -90.57 -44.89 -115.36
C ARG A 391 -90.39 -44.52 -113.88
N ALA A 392 -89.40 -43.71 -113.51
CA ALA A 392 -89.13 -43.40 -112.08
C ALA A 392 -89.81 -42.11 -111.56
N THR A 393 -90.34 -41.26 -112.44
CA THR A 393 -90.79 -39.90 -112.11
C THR A 393 -92.17 -39.79 -111.42
N GLU A 394 -92.89 -40.88 -111.17
CA GLU A 394 -94.19 -40.84 -110.49
C GLU A 394 -94.16 -41.23 -108.99
N ALA A 395 -93.03 -41.68 -108.45
CA ALA A 395 -92.94 -42.12 -107.05
C ALA A 395 -92.67 -41.00 -106.01
N ILE A 396 -92.04 -39.89 -106.41
CA ILE A 396 -91.47 -38.89 -105.47
C ILE A 396 -92.51 -37.89 -104.93
N ILE A 397 -93.73 -37.84 -105.47
CA ILE A 397 -94.74 -36.84 -105.05
C ILE A 397 -95.36 -37.16 -103.67
N ARG A 398 -95.16 -38.35 -103.09
CA ARG A 398 -95.79 -38.75 -101.80
C ARG A 398 -94.96 -38.53 -100.53
N GLU A 399 -93.67 -38.19 -100.59
CA GLU A 399 -92.83 -37.99 -99.38
C GLU A 399 -92.73 -36.54 -98.90
N LYS A 400 -93.09 -35.55 -99.72
CA LYS A 400 -92.89 -34.12 -99.41
C LYS A 400 -93.77 -33.57 -98.28
N ASP A 401 -94.98 -34.11 -98.07
CA ASP A 401 -95.97 -33.47 -97.18
C ASP A 401 -95.89 -33.89 -95.69
N LEU A 402 -95.14 -34.94 -95.34
CA LEU A 402 -95.03 -35.41 -93.95
C LEU A 402 -93.91 -34.74 -93.14
N LEU A 403 -92.85 -34.22 -93.77
CA LEU A 403 -91.70 -33.66 -93.04
C LEU A 403 -91.91 -32.21 -92.53
N ASN A 404 -92.78 -31.42 -93.17
CA ASN A 404 -92.90 -29.99 -92.87
C ASN A 404 -93.60 -29.66 -91.53
N LYS A 405 -94.24 -30.61 -90.84
CA LYS A 405 -94.92 -30.37 -89.54
C LYS A 405 -94.04 -30.58 -88.30
N SER A 406 -92.89 -31.26 -88.40
CA SER A 406 -92.03 -31.57 -87.23
C SER A 406 -91.14 -30.40 -86.80
N ILE A 407 -90.67 -29.59 -87.76
CA ILE A 407 -89.65 -28.54 -87.54
C ILE A 407 -90.18 -27.36 -86.68
N LEU A 408 -91.47 -27.04 -86.75
CA LEU A 408 -92.05 -25.88 -86.06
C LEU A 408 -92.17 -26.04 -84.53
N ARG A 409 -92.14 -27.26 -83.97
CA ARG A 409 -92.22 -27.47 -82.50
C ARG A 409 -90.88 -27.39 -81.79
N GLN A 410 -89.75 -27.68 -82.45
CA GLN A 410 -88.43 -27.65 -81.81
C GLN A 410 -87.83 -26.23 -81.69
N GLN A 411 -88.30 -25.26 -82.47
CA GLN A 411 -87.79 -23.87 -82.40
C GLN A 411 -88.19 -23.10 -81.14
N GLY A 412 -89.32 -23.42 -80.49
CA GLY A 412 -89.81 -22.69 -79.30
C GLY A 412 -89.00 -22.95 -78.03
N ILE A 413 -88.59 -24.21 -77.79
CA ILE A 413 -87.87 -24.62 -76.56
C ILE A 413 -86.42 -24.09 -76.57
N ALA A 414 -85.83 -23.90 -77.75
CA ALA A 414 -84.45 -23.43 -77.90
C ALA A 414 -84.26 -21.95 -77.48
N GLN A 415 -85.31 -21.11 -77.51
CA GLN A 415 -85.18 -19.68 -77.25
C GLN A 415 -85.17 -19.30 -75.75
N GLU A 416 -85.79 -20.09 -74.87
CA GLU A 416 -85.82 -19.82 -73.43
C GLU A 416 -84.54 -20.27 -72.71
N GLN A 417 -83.94 -21.41 -73.11
CA GLN A 417 -82.66 -21.87 -72.56
C GLN A 417 -81.49 -20.93 -72.92
N GLN A 418 -81.58 -20.19 -74.03
CA GLN A 418 -80.52 -19.29 -74.50
C GLN A 418 -80.39 -18.00 -73.68
N LYS A 419 -81.42 -17.60 -72.90
CA LYS A 419 -81.37 -16.39 -72.06
C LYS A 419 -80.67 -16.62 -70.71
N VAL A 420 -80.82 -17.80 -70.12
CA VAL A 420 -80.18 -18.16 -68.82
C VAL A 420 -78.67 -18.37 -69.00
N ILE A 421 -78.25 -18.95 -70.13
CA ILE A 421 -76.82 -19.19 -70.45
C ILE A 421 -76.04 -17.87 -70.55
N LYS A 422 -76.62 -16.81 -71.12
CA LYS A 422 -75.92 -15.53 -71.33
C LYS A 422 -75.53 -14.79 -70.03
N ILE A 423 -76.33 -14.94 -68.97
CA ILE A 423 -76.05 -14.27 -67.68
C ILE A 423 -74.93 -15.01 -66.92
N GLN A 424 -74.95 -16.36 -66.94
CA GLN A 424 -73.90 -17.17 -66.32
C GLN A 424 -72.56 -17.10 -67.09
N GLU A 425 -72.58 -16.94 -68.43
CA GLU A 425 -71.38 -16.71 -69.24
C GLU A 425 -70.65 -15.41 -68.90
N GLN A 426 -71.37 -14.33 -68.55
CA GLN A 426 -70.72 -13.05 -68.22
C GLN A 426 -70.00 -13.05 -66.86
N GLN A 427 -70.51 -13.76 -65.86
CA GLN A 427 -69.81 -13.91 -64.57
C GLN A 427 -68.63 -14.88 -64.67
N LYS A 428 -68.78 -15.97 -65.46
CA LYS A 428 -67.68 -16.91 -65.74
C LYS A 428 -66.49 -16.22 -66.43
N ARG A 429 -66.75 -15.36 -67.43
CA ARG A 429 -65.69 -14.64 -68.18
C ARG A 429 -64.84 -13.69 -67.33
N LYS A 430 -65.40 -13.08 -66.28
CA LYS A 430 -64.62 -12.19 -65.40
C LYS A 430 -63.66 -12.97 -64.50
N LEU A 431 -64.12 -14.07 -63.91
CA LEU A 431 -63.27 -14.93 -63.07
C LEU A 431 -62.28 -15.76 -63.90
N GLU A 432 -62.64 -16.16 -65.13
CA GLU A 432 -61.71 -16.78 -66.08
C GLU A 432 -60.57 -15.82 -66.48
N GLY A 433 -60.86 -14.52 -66.66
CA GLY A 433 -59.82 -13.53 -66.99
C GLY A 433 -58.77 -13.33 -65.89
N GLU A 434 -59.17 -13.30 -64.62
CA GLU A 434 -58.23 -13.20 -63.49
C GLU A 434 -57.45 -14.50 -63.28
N LEU A 435 -58.09 -15.66 -63.44
CA LEU A 435 -57.43 -16.96 -63.42
C LEU A 435 -56.43 -17.13 -64.57
N ASP A 436 -56.73 -16.64 -65.78
CA ASP A 436 -55.82 -16.73 -66.93
C ASP A 436 -54.56 -15.88 -66.74
N ILE A 437 -54.66 -14.72 -66.10
CA ILE A 437 -53.50 -13.89 -65.76
C ILE A 437 -52.61 -14.61 -64.74
N PHE A 438 -53.19 -15.16 -63.66
CA PHE A 438 -52.42 -15.94 -62.70
C PHE A 438 -51.87 -17.25 -63.30
N TYR A 439 -52.59 -17.91 -64.21
CA TYR A 439 -52.09 -19.07 -64.94
C TYR A 439 -50.93 -18.70 -65.88
N LEU A 440 -50.95 -17.53 -66.51
CA LEU A 440 -49.86 -17.02 -67.35
C LEU A 440 -48.62 -16.69 -66.51
N GLU A 441 -48.76 -16.02 -65.38
CA GLU A 441 -47.65 -15.70 -64.47
C GLU A 441 -47.05 -16.99 -63.87
N THR A 442 -47.90 -17.91 -63.42
CA THR A 442 -47.47 -19.21 -62.87
C THR A 442 -46.85 -20.09 -63.95
N ASN A 443 -47.34 -20.07 -65.19
CA ASN A 443 -46.70 -20.79 -66.30
C ASN A 443 -45.38 -20.16 -66.74
N LYS A 444 -45.22 -18.83 -66.65
CA LYS A 444 -43.92 -18.18 -66.90
C LYS A 444 -42.90 -18.59 -65.85
N GLN A 445 -43.27 -18.58 -64.56
CA GLN A 445 -42.39 -19.01 -63.49
C GLN A 445 -42.09 -20.52 -63.55
N LYS A 446 -43.08 -21.37 -63.85
CA LYS A 446 -42.86 -22.82 -64.06
C LYS A 446 -42.01 -23.12 -65.29
N LYS A 447 -42.13 -22.35 -66.39
CA LYS A 447 -41.25 -22.49 -67.56
C LYS A 447 -39.82 -22.03 -67.28
N LEU A 448 -39.64 -20.99 -66.44
CA LEU A 448 -38.32 -20.54 -66.02
C LEU A 448 -37.65 -21.56 -65.11
N ILE A 449 -38.38 -22.09 -64.12
CA ILE A 449 -37.91 -23.15 -63.23
C ILE A 449 -37.60 -24.41 -64.03
N ALA A 450 -38.48 -24.88 -64.92
CA ALA A 450 -38.21 -26.04 -65.77
C ALA A 450 -37.08 -25.81 -66.79
N ARG A 451 -36.79 -24.56 -67.20
CA ARG A 451 -35.61 -24.26 -68.01
C ARG A 451 -34.34 -24.36 -67.17
N LEU A 452 -34.32 -23.77 -65.97
CA LEU A 452 -33.18 -23.81 -65.06
C LEU A 452 -32.92 -25.20 -64.50
N GLU A 453 -33.96 -26.00 -64.23
CA GLU A 453 -33.85 -27.41 -63.84
C GLU A 453 -33.31 -28.26 -64.99
N ARG A 454 -33.78 -28.03 -66.23
CA ARG A 454 -33.19 -28.69 -67.41
C ARG A 454 -31.77 -28.22 -67.71
N GLU A 455 -31.41 -26.97 -67.42
CA GLU A 455 -30.04 -26.49 -67.56
C GLU A 455 -29.15 -27.09 -66.47
N LYS A 456 -29.64 -27.23 -65.24
CA LYS A 456 -28.93 -27.93 -64.16
C LYS A 456 -28.77 -29.43 -64.45
N GLU A 457 -29.82 -30.11 -64.92
CA GLU A 457 -29.74 -31.51 -65.36
C GLU A 457 -28.85 -31.65 -66.58
N ARG A 458 -28.92 -30.73 -67.56
CA ARG A 458 -27.97 -30.73 -68.69
C ARG A 458 -26.54 -30.52 -68.25
N PHE A 459 -26.25 -29.59 -67.33
CA PHE A 459 -24.88 -29.42 -66.85
C PHE A 459 -24.43 -30.59 -65.97
N ALA A 460 -25.34 -31.24 -65.24
CA ALA A 460 -25.04 -32.45 -64.49
C ALA A 460 -24.78 -33.65 -65.41
N ASP A 461 -25.58 -33.81 -66.47
CA ASP A 461 -25.42 -34.83 -67.51
C ASP A 461 -24.19 -34.54 -68.35
N GLU A 462 -23.91 -33.28 -68.72
CA GLU A 462 -22.68 -32.87 -69.41
C GLU A 462 -21.47 -33.06 -68.49
N HIS A 463 -21.58 -32.84 -67.18
CA HIS A 463 -20.49 -33.15 -66.25
C HIS A 463 -20.29 -34.65 -66.06
N LEU A 464 -21.36 -35.45 -65.98
CA LEU A 464 -21.29 -36.91 -65.90
C LEU A 464 -20.79 -37.51 -67.21
N GLU A 465 -21.19 -36.96 -68.35
CA GLU A 465 -20.77 -37.37 -69.68
C GLU A 465 -19.35 -36.91 -69.96
N MET A 466 -18.93 -35.73 -69.52
CA MET A 466 -17.52 -35.30 -69.55
C MET A 466 -16.67 -36.11 -68.56
N ALA A 467 -17.17 -36.43 -67.37
CA ALA A 467 -16.46 -37.29 -66.41
C ALA A 467 -16.32 -38.72 -66.94
N ARG A 468 -17.38 -39.26 -67.54
CA ARG A 468 -17.38 -40.56 -68.21
C ARG A 468 -16.52 -40.53 -69.48
N GLN A 469 -16.52 -39.45 -70.25
CA GLN A 469 -15.62 -39.25 -71.38
C GLN A 469 -14.17 -39.12 -70.92
N ILE A 470 -13.91 -38.55 -69.74
CA ILE A 470 -12.58 -38.50 -69.14
C ILE A 470 -12.17 -39.89 -68.64
N GLU A 471 -13.05 -40.65 -67.99
CA GLU A 471 -12.77 -42.04 -67.61
C GLU A 471 -12.59 -42.94 -68.83
N ASP A 472 -13.48 -42.87 -69.81
CA ASP A 472 -13.38 -43.59 -71.09
C ASP A 472 -12.15 -43.11 -71.87
N ALA A 473 -11.78 -41.83 -71.83
CA ALA A 473 -10.54 -41.34 -72.43
C ALA A 473 -9.31 -41.79 -71.64
N LEU A 474 -9.37 -41.90 -70.30
CA LEU A 474 -8.28 -42.40 -69.48
C LEU A 474 -8.08 -43.91 -69.66
N ASP A 475 -9.17 -44.66 -69.77
CA ASP A 475 -9.14 -46.10 -70.04
C ASP A 475 -8.84 -46.39 -71.50
N GLN A 476 -9.30 -45.56 -72.45
CA GLN A 476 -8.78 -45.56 -73.81
C GLN A 476 -7.31 -45.13 -73.83
N ILE A 477 -6.84 -44.18 -73.02
CA ILE A 477 -5.41 -43.85 -72.95
C ILE A 477 -4.63 -45.02 -72.37
N LYS A 478 -5.15 -45.77 -71.39
CA LYS A 478 -4.51 -46.98 -70.87
C LYS A 478 -4.52 -48.11 -71.92
N LEU A 479 -5.64 -48.37 -72.56
CA LEU A 479 -5.78 -49.39 -73.61
C LEU A 479 -4.95 -49.01 -74.85
N ARG A 480 -4.93 -47.73 -75.22
CA ARG A 480 -4.06 -47.15 -76.25
C ARG A 480 -2.61 -47.16 -75.80
N LYS A 481 -2.26 -46.99 -74.52
CA LYS A 481 -0.87 -47.15 -74.04
C LYS A 481 -0.42 -48.60 -74.15
N VAL A 482 -1.29 -49.57 -73.83
CA VAL A 482 -1.02 -51.00 -74.01
C VAL A 482 -0.95 -51.36 -75.49
N GLN A 483 -1.90 -50.92 -76.32
CA GLN A 483 -1.85 -51.10 -77.77
C GLN A 483 -0.69 -50.33 -78.41
N ILE A 484 -0.31 -49.15 -77.92
CA ILE A 484 0.87 -48.41 -78.36
C ILE A 484 2.12 -49.16 -77.91
N PHE A 485 2.11 -49.86 -76.79
CA PHE A 485 3.24 -50.69 -76.37
C PHE A 485 3.37 -51.94 -77.25
N GLU A 486 2.27 -52.65 -77.50
CA GLU A 486 2.22 -53.83 -78.39
C GLU A 486 2.48 -53.45 -79.85
N LEU A 487 1.89 -52.35 -80.33
CA LEU A 487 2.16 -51.79 -81.66
C LEU A 487 3.54 -51.15 -81.73
N LYS A 488 4.12 -50.56 -80.68
CA LYS A 488 5.54 -50.14 -80.69
C LYS A 488 6.47 -51.32 -80.71
N LYS A 489 6.10 -52.45 -80.10
CA LYS A 489 6.85 -53.70 -80.14
C LYS A 489 6.75 -54.36 -81.52
N ALA A 490 5.54 -54.47 -82.08
CA ALA A 490 5.30 -54.99 -83.43
C ALA A 490 5.81 -54.03 -84.52
N GLN A 491 5.70 -52.72 -84.33
CA GLN A 491 6.31 -51.68 -85.16
C GLN A 491 7.82 -51.73 -85.01
N SER A 492 8.40 -51.95 -83.83
CA SER A 492 9.84 -52.17 -83.68
C SER A 492 10.29 -53.40 -84.48
N GLU A 493 9.57 -54.52 -84.38
CA GLU A 493 9.88 -55.75 -85.11
C GLU A 493 9.68 -55.62 -86.63
N GLN A 494 8.62 -54.95 -87.07
CA GLN A 494 8.35 -54.70 -88.50
C GLN A 494 9.18 -53.55 -89.06
N VAL A 495 9.51 -52.51 -88.29
CA VAL A 495 10.47 -51.45 -88.64
C VAL A 495 11.88 -52.02 -88.68
N ASN A 496 12.23 -53.02 -87.88
CA ASN A 496 13.54 -53.68 -88.02
C ASN A 496 13.58 -54.58 -89.27
N LYS A 497 12.52 -55.33 -89.59
CA LYS A 497 12.43 -56.13 -90.82
C LYS A 497 12.31 -55.26 -92.09
N PHE A 498 11.54 -54.19 -92.04
CA PHE A 498 11.41 -53.19 -93.09
C PHE A 498 12.67 -52.33 -93.22
N ARG A 499 13.32 -51.88 -92.13
CA ARG A 499 14.65 -51.24 -92.19
C ARG A 499 15.71 -52.15 -92.77
N MET A 500 15.68 -53.46 -92.52
CA MET A 500 16.63 -54.39 -93.15
C MET A 500 16.42 -54.47 -94.67
N GLN A 501 15.18 -54.55 -95.16
CA GLN A 501 14.92 -54.63 -96.61
C GLN A 501 14.93 -53.27 -97.32
N GLN A 502 14.51 -52.20 -96.64
CA GLN A 502 14.55 -50.82 -97.11
C GLN A 502 15.98 -50.27 -97.09
N ASN A 503 16.82 -50.56 -96.08
CA ASN A 503 18.24 -50.21 -96.15
C ASN A 503 18.91 -50.88 -97.35
N LEU A 504 18.63 -52.16 -97.64
CA LEU A 504 19.30 -52.83 -98.76
C LEU A 504 18.91 -52.29 -100.15
N PHE A 505 17.70 -51.72 -100.28
CA PHE A 505 17.18 -51.19 -101.54
C PHE A 505 17.36 -49.67 -101.68
N ASP A 506 17.26 -48.92 -100.58
CA ASP A 506 17.49 -47.48 -100.51
C ASP A 506 18.99 -47.13 -100.45
N ILE A 507 19.88 -47.95 -99.88
CA ILE A 507 21.33 -47.67 -99.92
C ILE A 507 21.80 -47.59 -101.38
N THR A 508 21.48 -48.58 -102.21
CA THR A 508 21.99 -48.67 -103.59
C THR A 508 21.35 -47.66 -104.55
N ARG A 509 20.11 -47.22 -104.28
CA ARG A 509 19.36 -46.29 -105.14
C ARG A 509 19.43 -44.84 -104.67
N ALA A 510 19.53 -44.62 -103.35
CA ALA A 510 19.79 -43.32 -102.76
C ALA A 510 21.25 -42.93 -102.93
N GLU A 511 22.27 -43.78 -102.72
CA GLU A 511 23.68 -43.36 -102.88
C GLU A 511 23.96 -42.68 -104.25
N ARG A 512 23.44 -43.24 -105.34
CA ARG A 512 23.63 -42.70 -106.70
C ARG A 512 22.94 -41.36 -106.96
N ASN A 513 21.71 -41.18 -106.49
CA ASN A 513 20.90 -39.99 -106.79
C ASN A 513 20.97 -38.93 -105.66
N SER A 514 21.33 -39.36 -104.45
CA SER A 514 21.57 -38.55 -103.25
C SER A 514 22.90 -37.82 -103.37
N LEU A 515 24.02 -38.45 -103.79
CA LEU A 515 25.30 -37.73 -103.87
C LEU A 515 25.26 -36.53 -104.83
N GLN A 516 24.52 -36.65 -105.94
CA GLN A 516 24.39 -35.58 -106.92
C GLN A 516 23.40 -34.48 -106.50
N LYS A 517 22.30 -34.85 -105.84
CA LYS A 517 21.30 -33.90 -105.35
C LYS A 517 21.73 -33.25 -104.02
N GLN A 518 22.37 -33.99 -103.12
CA GLN A 518 22.98 -33.49 -101.88
C GLN A 518 24.16 -32.57 -102.13
N LEU A 519 24.97 -32.70 -103.18
CA LEU A 519 26.03 -31.70 -103.44
C LEU A 519 25.44 -30.32 -103.76
N GLN A 520 24.32 -30.29 -104.47
CA GLN A 520 23.68 -29.07 -104.96
C GLN A 520 22.68 -28.49 -103.94
N GLU A 521 21.91 -29.34 -103.25
CA GLU A 521 21.03 -28.95 -102.14
C GLU A 521 21.83 -28.68 -100.86
N SER A 522 22.90 -29.40 -100.53
CA SER A 522 23.79 -29.03 -99.40
C SER A 522 24.48 -27.70 -99.66
N GLY A 523 24.84 -27.35 -100.89
CA GLY A 523 25.38 -26.01 -101.20
C GLY A 523 24.39 -24.88 -100.91
N ALA A 524 23.13 -25.04 -101.30
CA ALA A 524 22.07 -24.04 -101.09
C ALA A 524 21.52 -24.04 -99.64
N GLU A 525 21.28 -25.22 -99.07
CA GLU A 525 20.86 -25.41 -97.69
C GLU A 525 21.97 -25.03 -96.71
N THR A 526 23.26 -25.23 -96.99
CA THR A 526 24.32 -24.75 -96.09
C THR A 526 24.34 -23.22 -96.02
N VAL A 527 23.98 -22.51 -97.10
CA VAL A 527 23.90 -21.04 -97.11
C VAL A 527 22.65 -20.55 -96.38
N GLU A 528 21.49 -21.17 -96.61
CA GLU A 528 20.27 -20.84 -95.87
C GLU A 528 20.32 -21.24 -94.40
N LEU A 529 20.84 -22.42 -94.08
CA LEU A 529 21.08 -22.90 -92.72
C LEU A 529 22.16 -22.05 -92.05
N LYS A 530 23.20 -21.56 -92.73
CA LYS A 530 24.13 -20.59 -92.12
C LYS A 530 23.44 -19.25 -91.78
N LYS A 531 22.50 -18.78 -92.59
CA LYS A 531 21.69 -17.57 -92.28
C LYS A 531 20.70 -17.82 -91.13
N LYS A 532 19.94 -18.91 -91.19
CA LYS A 532 19.00 -19.32 -90.13
C LYS A 532 19.75 -19.64 -88.83
N LEU A 533 20.90 -20.30 -88.90
CA LEU A 533 21.75 -20.61 -87.75
C LEU A 533 22.37 -19.34 -87.17
N ARG A 534 22.75 -18.32 -87.96
CA ARG A 534 23.15 -17.00 -87.43
C ARG A 534 22.02 -16.27 -86.71
N ILE A 535 20.81 -16.29 -87.26
CA ILE A 535 19.64 -15.68 -86.63
C ILE A 535 19.26 -16.43 -85.36
N ILE A 536 19.25 -17.76 -85.40
CA ILE A 536 18.95 -18.60 -84.25
C ILE A 536 20.08 -18.51 -83.21
N THR A 537 21.36 -18.46 -83.57
CA THR A 537 22.44 -18.24 -82.59
C THR A 537 22.31 -16.87 -81.95
N HIS A 538 21.99 -15.83 -82.72
CA HIS A 538 21.78 -14.50 -82.16
C HIS A 538 20.56 -14.46 -81.22
N GLN A 539 19.44 -15.08 -81.61
CA GLN A 539 18.28 -15.25 -80.73
C GLN A 539 18.58 -16.12 -79.52
N THR A 540 19.42 -17.14 -79.67
CA THR A 540 19.85 -18.02 -78.56
C THR A 540 20.79 -17.28 -77.62
N GLU A 541 21.68 -16.43 -78.13
CA GLU A 541 22.57 -15.56 -77.35
C GLU A 541 21.77 -14.50 -76.60
N GLN A 542 20.79 -13.88 -77.25
CA GLN A 542 19.89 -12.91 -76.65
C GLN A 542 19.00 -13.55 -75.56
N LEU A 543 18.45 -14.74 -75.82
CA LEU A 543 17.71 -15.50 -74.82
C LEU A 543 18.61 -16.01 -73.69
N LYS A 544 19.87 -16.35 -73.96
CA LYS A 544 20.85 -16.72 -72.92
C LYS A 544 21.22 -15.52 -72.06
N GLU A 545 21.38 -14.34 -72.63
CA GLU A 545 21.60 -13.09 -71.89
C GLU A 545 20.37 -12.72 -71.05
N ASP A 546 19.16 -12.85 -71.59
CA ASP A 546 17.91 -12.63 -70.85
C ASP A 546 17.73 -13.64 -69.71
N ILE A 547 18.05 -14.92 -69.94
CA ILE A 547 18.03 -15.95 -68.89
C ILE A 547 19.09 -15.63 -67.83
N ALA A 548 20.31 -15.28 -68.21
CA ALA A 548 21.37 -14.91 -67.28
C ALA A 548 21.02 -13.65 -66.47
N MET A 549 20.43 -12.63 -67.10
CA MET A 549 19.92 -11.45 -66.39
C MET A 549 18.81 -11.85 -65.42
N LYS A 550 17.83 -12.66 -65.84
CA LYS A 550 16.76 -13.13 -64.97
C LYS A 550 17.28 -13.96 -63.81
N GLU A 551 18.24 -14.85 -64.03
CA GLU A 551 18.91 -15.62 -62.96
C GLU A 551 19.63 -14.70 -61.98
N THR A 552 20.36 -13.68 -62.45
CA THR A 552 21.00 -12.73 -61.54
C THR A 552 19.98 -11.91 -60.74
N THR A 553 18.83 -11.55 -61.32
CA THR A 553 17.75 -10.89 -60.58
C THR A 553 17.04 -11.82 -59.60
N LEU A 554 16.89 -13.10 -59.94
CA LEU A 554 16.31 -14.11 -59.07
C LEU A 554 17.21 -14.35 -57.84
N VAL A 555 18.52 -14.50 -58.06
CA VAL A 555 19.52 -14.65 -56.98
C VAL A 555 19.56 -13.40 -56.09
N LYS A 556 19.45 -12.20 -56.67
CA LYS A 556 19.32 -10.96 -55.88
C LYS A 556 18.02 -10.97 -55.05
N GLY A 557 16.90 -11.39 -55.63
CA GLY A 557 15.62 -11.56 -54.94
C GLY A 557 15.68 -12.57 -53.79
N GLU A 558 16.29 -13.75 -54.02
CA GLU A 558 16.50 -14.77 -52.98
C GLU A 558 17.38 -14.27 -51.84
N ASN A 559 18.42 -13.49 -52.15
CA ASN A 559 19.30 -12.91 -51.13
C ASN A 559 18.59 -11.84 -50.30
N ILE A 560 17.75 -11.00 -50.93
CA ILE A 560 16.90 -10.04 -50.22
C ILE A 560 15.89 -10.78 -49.33
N LEU A 561 15.25 -11.82 -49.86
CA LEU A 561 14.31 -12.65 -49.10
C LEU A 561 14.98 -13.33 -47.89
N ARG A 562 16.19 -13.86 -48.05
CA ARG A 562 16.97 -14.42 -46.92
C ARG A 562 17.32 -13.39 -45.86
N LYS A 563 17.69 -12.16 -46.27
CA LYS A 563 17.95 -11.06 -45.31
C LYS A 563 16.68 -10.69 -44.55
N ALA A 564 15.57 -10.49 -45.27
CA ALA A 564 14.27 -10.19 -44.67
C ALA A 564 13.77 -11.30 -43.74
N MET A 565 14.01 -12.58 -44.07
CA MET A 565 13.67 -13.70 -43.19
C MET A 565 14.51 -13.70 -41.91
N LYS A 566 15.81 -13.39 -41.99
CA LYS A 566 16.67 -13.28 -40.80
C LYS A 566 16.29 -12.11 -39.91
N GLU A 567 15.99 -10.95 -40.50
CA GLU A 567 15.48 -9.78 -39.77
C GLU A 567 14.13 -10.08 -39.11
N LYS A 568 13.23 -10.78 -39.80
CA LYS A 568 11.96 -11.23 -39.23
C LYS A 568 12.15 -12.16 -38.02
N GLU A 569 13.09 -13.12 -38.09
CA GLU A 569 13.38 -13.99 -36.94
C GLU A 569 14.03 -13.23 -35.78
N TYR A 570 14.95 -12.31 -36.08
CA TYR A 570 15.57 -11.44 -35.09
C TYR A 570 14.52 -10.57 -34.37
N LEU A 571 13.66 -9.89 -35.12
CA LEU A 571 12.57 -9.07 -34.57
C LEU A 571 11.56 -9.90 -33.78
N LYS A 572 11.29 -11.15 -34.18
CA LYS A 572 10.48 -12.07 -33.38
C LYS A 572 11.13 -12.37 -32.03
N MET A 573 12.45 -12.61 -32.01
CA MET A 573 13.19 -12.90 -30.78
C MET A 573 13.24 -11.68 -29.85
N GLU A 574 13.45 -10.48 -30.39
CA GLU A 574 13.37 -9.22 -29.62
C GLU A 574 11.97 -8.96 -29.07
N LEU A 575 10.92 -9.22 -29.87
CA LEU A 575 9.54 -9.09 -29.43
C LEU A 575 9.23 -10.06 -28.28
N THR A 576 9.67 -11.31 -28.36
CA THR A 576 9.47 -12.28 -27.27
C THR A 576 10.23 -11.89 -26.01
N ASN A 577 11.49 -11.41 -26.15
CA ASN A 577 12.28 -10.94 -25.01
C ASN A 577 11.64 -9.71 -24.35
N SER A 578 11.14 -8.76 -25.14
CA SER A 578 10.46 -7.56 -24.64
C SER A 578 9.15 -7.92 -23.95
N GLN A 579 8.37 -8.86 -24.50
CA GLN A 579 7.15 -9.37 -23.86
C GLN A 579 7.45 -10.03 -22.50
N GLU A 580 8.55 -10.77 -22.40
CA GLU A 580 8.95 -11.44 -21.16
C GLU A 580 9.44 -10.44 -20.11
N GLN A 581 10.16 -9.38 -20.52
CA GLN A 581 10.51 -8.25 -19.65
C GLN A 581 9.28 -7.50 -19.14
N VAL A 582 8.31 -7.19 -20.02
CA VAL A 582 7.05 -6.55 -19.62
C VAL A 582 6.28 -7.42 -18.62
N LYS A 583 6.32 -8.74 -18.78
CA LYS A 583 5.67 -9.66 -17.84
C LYS A 583 6.33 -9.64 -16.46
N LYS A 584 7.66 -9.66 -16.39
CA LYS A 584 8.43 -9.51 -15.14
C LYS A 584 8.16 -8.17 -14.46
N LEU A 585 8.19 -7.06 -15.21
CA LEU A 585 7.88 -5.74 -14.68
C LEU A 585 6.44 -5.65 -14.14
N LYS A 586 5.47 -6.31 -14.78
CA LYS A 586 4.10 -6.39 -14.26
C LYS A 586 4.01 -7.18 -12.95
N GLU A 587 4.73 -8.29 -12.84
CA GLU A 587 4.81 -9.08 -11.60
C GLU A 587 5.48 -8.26 -10.48
N GLU A 588 6.56 -7.54 -10.77
CA GLU A 588 7.22 -6.62 -9.83
C GLU A 588 6.28 -5.48 -9.39
N ILE A 589 5.57 -4.82 -10.31
CA ILE A 589 4.58 -3.78 -9.98
C ILE A 589 3.48 -4.35 -9.07
N GLN A 590 3.05 -5.59 -9.30
CA GLN A 590 2.02 -6.22 -8.49
C GLN A 590 2.50 -6.48 -7.06
N VAL A 591 3.73 -6.97 -6.89
CA VAL A 591 4.35 -7.15 -5.56
C VAL A 591 4.51 -5.80 -4.84
N MET A 592 5.00 -4.78 -5.54
CA MET A 592 5.16 -3.44 -4.97
C MET A 592 3.82 -2.82 -4.56
N SER A 593 2.74 -3.04 -5.32
CA SER A 593 1.39 -2.58 -4.98
C SER A 593 0.81 -3.29 -3.76
N GLU A 594 1.09 -4.58 -3.58
CA GLU A 594 0.71 -5.32 -2.37
C GLU A 594 1.48 -4.84 -1.14
N GLU A 595 2.77 -4.54 -1.28
CA GLU A 595 3.57 -3.92 -0.22
C GLU A 595 3.11 -2.51 0.13
N GLU A 596 2.79 -1.68 -0.86
CA GLU A 596 2.21 -0.35 -0.65
C GLU A 596 0.93 -0.44 0.17
N ARG A 597 0.04 -1.38 -0.19
CA ARG A 597 -1.22 -1.61 0.54
C ARG A 597 -0.98 -2.03 1.99
N ARG A 598 0.00 -2.91 2.23
CA ARG A 598 0.40 -3.35 3.56
C ARG A 598 0.98 -2.19 4.38
N LEU A 599 1.84 -1.37 3.78
CA LEU A 599 2.42 -0.19 4.42
C LEU A 599 1.33 0.84 4.76
N HIS A 600 0.39 1.08 3.85
CA HIS A 600 -0.76 1.96 4.09
C HIS A 600 -1.60 1.49 5.28
N GLN A 601 -1.85 0.17 5.38
CA GLN A 601 -2.60 -0.39 6.50
C GLN A 601 -1.85 -0.27 7.83
N ASN A 602 -0.53 -0.44 7.82
CA ASN A 602 0.30 -0.19 9.00
C ASN A 602 0.30 1.28 9.41
N LEU A 603 0.36 2.20 8.44
CA LEU A 603 0.30 3.65 8.67
C LEU A 603 -1.04 4.01 9.33
N MET A 604 -2.15 3.52 8.80
CA MET A 604 -3.48 3.75 9.35
C MET A 604 -3.63 3.19 10.77
N ASN A 605 -3.04 2.02 11.05
CA ASN A 605 -3.01 1.45 12.40
C ASN A 605 -2.18 2.31 13.36
N ASN A 606 -1.00 2.78 12.93
CA ASN A 606 -0.15 3.65 13.73
C ASN A 606 -0.80 5.01 13.99
N GLU A 607 -1.46 5.62 13.01
CA GLU A 607 -2.22 6.87 13.18
C GLU A 607 -3.39 6.71 14.17
N ARG A 608 -4.01 5.54 14.20
CA ARG A 608 -5.02 5.22 15.22
C ARG A 608 -4.39 5.15 16.60
N LEU A 609 -3.27 4.44 16.71
CA LEU A 609 -2.55 4.25 17.97
C LEU A 609 -2.02 5.59 18.53
N ILE A 610 -1.50 6.47 17.67
CA ILE A 610 -1.09 7.83 18.03
C ILE A 610 -2.29 8.64 18.55
N ARG A 611 -3.45 8.57 17.89
CA ARG A 611 -4.66 9.26 18.36
C ARG A 611 -5.14 8.75 19.70
N ASP A 612 -5.08 7.44 19.92
CA ASP A 612 -5.48 6.85 21.20
C ASP A 612 -4.48 7.25 22.31
N GLN A 613 -3.17 7.22 22.04
CA GLN A 613 -2.15 7.71 22.97
C GLN A 613 -2.28 9.21 23.28
N ALA A 614 -2.66 10.03 22.31
CA ALA A 614 -2.90 11.45 22.53
C ALA A 614 -4.07 11.69 23.50
N LYS A 615 -5.15 10.89 23.39
CA LYS A 615 -6.28 10.94 24.33
C LYS A 615 -5.86 10.49 25.73
N ASP A 616 -5.06 9.43 25.83
CA ASP A 616 -4.55 8.96 27.12
C ASP A 616 -3.65 10.02 27.77
N LEU A 617 -2.80 10.69 26.99
CA LEU A 617 -1.98 11.81 27.48
C LEU A 617 -2.85 12.99 27.94
N GLU A 618 -3.90 13.34 27.21
CA GLU A 618 -4.84 14.40 27.61
C GLU A 618 -5.56 14.04 28.92
N GLN A 619 -5.97 12.77 29.08
CA GLN A 619 -6.54 12.28 30.34
C GLN A 619 -5.53 12.37 31.49
N LEU A 620 -4.29 11.92 31.30
CA LEU A 620 -3.24 12.01 32.31
C LEU A 620 -2.90 13.46 32.67
N MET A 621 -2.92 14.38 31.69
CA MET A 621 -2.75 15.81 31.93
C MET A 621 -3.89 16.36 32.78
N ASN A 622 -5.15 15.99 32.47
CA ASN A 622 -6.31 16.39 33.27
C ASN A 622 -6.23 15.84 34.70
N GLU A 623 -5.85 14.58 34.88
CA GLU A 623 -5.64 13.97 36.20
C GLU A 623 -4.53 14.67 36.98
N ARG A 624 -3.40 14.96 36.33
CA ARG A 624 -2.29 15.73 36.91
C ARG A 624 -2.76 17.12 37.35
N ASP A 625 -3.56 17.81 36.55
CA ASP A 625 -4.01 19.16 36.86
C ASP A 625 -5.01 19.18 38.01
N ILE A 626 -5.88 18.16 38.10
CA ILE A 626 -6.77 17.96 39.24
C ILE A 626 -5.95 17.69 40.52
N LEU A 627 -5.00 16.75 40.46
CA LEU A 627 -4.13 16.43 41.59
C LEU A 627 -3.28 17.64 41.99
N GLY A 628 -2.72 18.37 41.02
CA GLY A 628 -1.98 19.61 41.26
C GLY A 628 -2.82 20.65 41.97
N SER A 629 -4.07 20.84 41.54
CA SER A 629 -5.03 21.74 42.20
C SER A 629 -5.36 21.30 43.63
N GLN A 630 -5.53 19.99 43.87
CA GLN A 630 -5.76 19.45 45.22
C GLN A 630 -4.54 19.65 46.12
N LEU A 631 -3.33 19.45 45.59
CA LEU A 631 -2.08 19.59 46.32
C LEU A 631 -1.84 21.05 46.73
N VAL A 632 -2.12 22.01 45.83
CA VAL A 632 -2.10 23.44 46.16
C VAL A 632 -3.07 23.76 47.29
N ARG A 633 -4.33 23.32 47.19
CA ARG A 633 -5.33 23.54 48.27
C ARG A 633 -4.88 22.94 49.60
N ARG A 634 -4.29 21.74 49.58
CA ARG A 634 -3.76 21.09 50.81
C ARG A 634 -2.56 21.82 51.38
N ASN A 635 -1.69 22.36 50.54
CA ASN A 635 -0.58 23.20 50.98
C ASN A 635 -1.09 24.51 51.60
N ASP A 636 -2.11 25.14 51.02
CA ASP A 636 -2.74 26.33 51.60
C ASP A 636 -3.40 26.02 52.96
N GLU A 637 -4.09 24.89 53.09
CA GLU A 637 -4.64 24.40 54.36
C GLU A 637 -3.55 24.18 55.41
N ILE A 638 -2.42 23.56 55.03
CA ILE A 638 -1.26 23.34 55.91
C ILE A 638 -0.66 24.68 56.36
N ALA A 639 -0.51 25.63 55.44
CA ALA A 639 0.00 26.98 55.77
C ALA A 639 -0.91 27.69 56.77
N LEU A 640 -2.23 27.65 56.57
CA LEU A 640 -3.23 28.19 57.50
C LEU A 640 -3.16 27.52 58.87
N LEU A 641 -2.96 26.19 58.91
CA LEU A 641 -2.79 25.46 60.17
C LEU A 641 -1.49 25.85 60.89
N HIS A 642 -0.39 26.04 60.17
CA HIS A 642 0.86 26.52 60.75
C HIS A 642 0.72 27.92 61.33
N GLU A 643 0.08 28.85 60.62
CA GLU A 643 -0.21 30.19 61.16
C GLU A 643 -1.08 30.09 62.43
N LYS A 644 -2.10 29.22 62.43
CA LYS A 644 -2.95 29.00 63.60
C LYS A 644 -2.17 28.44 64.79
N ILE A 645 -1.27 27.48 64.56
CA ILE A 645 -0.37 26.94 65.60
C ILE A 645 0.53 28.05 66.15
N ASN A 646 1.12 28.88 65.29
CA ASN A 646 1.99 29.98 65.72
C ASN A 646 1.23 31.00 66.57
N ILE A 647 0.00 31.35 66.19
CA ILE A 647 -0.87 32.23 66.99
C ILE A 647 -1.15 31.60 68.36
N PHE A 648 -1.46 30.30 68.42
CA PHE A 648 -1.71 29.61 69.67
C PHE A 648 -0.46 29.49 70.54
N GLN A 649 0.71 29.21 69.97
CA GLN A 649 1.98 29.19 70.69
C GLN A 649 2.29 30.55 71.29
N SER A 650 2.20 31.63 70.49
CA SER A 650 2.40 33.00 71.00
C SER A 650 1.40 33.37 72.10
N THR A 651 0.14 32.92 71.97
CA THR A 651 -0.88 33.12 73.01
C THR A 651 -0.57 32.34 74.28
N LEU A 652 -0.08 31.10 74.14
CA LEU A 652 0.31 30.23 75.25
C LEU A 652 1.52 30.79 75.99
N GLU A 653 2.59 31.17 75.28
CA GLU A 653 3.78 31.81 75.85
C GLU A 653 3.42 33.09 76.61
N ARG A 654 2.52 33.92 76.05
CA ARG A 654 2.00 35.09 76.75
C ARG A 654 1.20 34.70 78.00
N GLY A 655 0.45 33.62 77.95
CA GLY A 655 -0.28 33.08 79.11
C GLY A 655 0.66 32.54 80.19
N GLU A 656 1.70 31.81 79.81
CA GLU A 656 2.73 31.26 80.70
C GLU A 656 3.50 32.37 81.40
N THR A 657 3.98 33.36 80.65
CA THR A 657 4.67 34.53 81.23
C THR A 657 3.79 35.30 82.20
N GLN A 658 2.50 35.50 81.89
CA GLN A 658 1.55 36.10 82.83
C GLN A 658 1.33 35.22 84.07
N TYR A 659 1.24 33.90 83.90
CA TYR A 659 1.07 32.96 85.01
C TYR A 659 2.30 32.97 85.93
N GLU A 660 3.51 32.96 85.38
CA GLU A 660 4.76 33.09 86.14
C GLU A 660 4.82 34.40 86.93
N GLN A 661 4.46 35.53 86.32
CA GLN A 661 4.34 36.80 87.04
C GLN A 661 3.37 36.71 88.22
N ARG A 662 2.22 36.03 88.06
CA ARG A 662 1.27 35.80 89.17
C ARG A 662 1.82 34.88 90.24
N LEU A 663 2.61 33.86 89.88
CA LEU A 663 3.29 33.03 90.86
C LEU A 663 4.31 33.83 91.67
N ASP A 664 5.04 34.75 91.03
CA ASP A 664 5.98 35.64 91.70
C ASP A 664 5.28 36.67 92.59
N ASP A 665 4.17 37.26 92.14
CA ASP A 665 3.30 38.09 92.98
C ASP A 665 2.84 37.31 94.23
N ILE A 666 2.41 36.05 94.06
CA ILE A 666 2.00 35.18 95.18
C ILE A 666 3.18 34.90 96.12
N LYS A 667 4.40 34.70 95.60
CA LYS A 667 5.61 34.51 96.44
C LYS A 667 5.89 35.78 97.25
N LEU A 668 5.85 36.96 96.62
CA LEU A 668 6.05 38.25 97.28
C LEU A 668 4.99 38.48 98.37
N LEU A 669 3.71 38.25 98.07
CA LEU A 669 2.62 38.35 99.03
C LEU A 669 2.79 37.35 100.19
N LYS A 670 3.28 36.12 99.93
CA LYS A 670 3.60 35.16 101.00
C LYS A 670 4.73 35.65 101.90
N ILE A 671 5.74 36.33 101.35
CA ILE A 671 6.82 36.95 102.15
C ILE A 671 6.25 38.11 102.99
N GLU A 672 5.42 38.96 102.41
CA GLU A 672 4.79 40.07 103.13
C GLU A 672 3.86 39.58 104.25
N ILE A 673 3.08 38.51 104.00
CA ILE A 673 2.28 37.86 105.04
C ILE A 673 3.17 37.32 106.17
N LYS A 674 4.33 36.74 105.86
CA LYS A 674 5.28 36.28 106.90
C LYS A 674 5.82 37.47 107.70
N ARG A 675 6.21 38.57 107.04
CA ARG A 675 6.67 39.80 107.68
C ARG A 675 5.60 40.37 108.61
N LEU A 676 4.37 40.58 108.12
CA LEU A 676 3.25 41.10 108.92
C LEU A 676 2.90 40.18 110.10
N ARG A 677 3.00 38.85 109.93
CA ARG A 677 2.83 37.89 111.05
C ARG A 677 3.93 38.01 112.10
N GLN A 678 5.19 38.20 111.69
CA GLN A 678 6.30 38.44 112.61
C GLN A 678 6.15 39.77 113.34
N GLU A 679 5.79 40.84 112.63
CA GLU A 679 5.52 42.16 113.21
C GLU A 679 4.37 42.09 114.22
N LYS A 680 3.26 41.44 113.87
CA LYS A 680 2.17 41.17 114.82
C LYS A 680 2.66 40.42 116.05
N LEU A 681 3.46 39.35 115.89
CA LEU A 681 3.98 38.57 117.02
C LEU A 681 4.87 39.42 117.94
N LEU A 682 5.72 40.27 117.38
CA LEU A 682 6.56 41.20 118.15
C LEU A 682 5.73 42.23 118.89
N LEU A 683 4.71 42.81 118.24
CA LEU A 683 3.78 43.73 118.88
C LEU A 683 2.96 43.05 120.00
N THR A 684 2.52 41.80 119.80
CA THR A 684 1.84 41.03 120.85
C THR A 684 2.74 40.79 122.05
N LYS A 685 3.99 40.35 121.84
CA LYS A 685 4.97 40.20 122.93
C LYS A 685 5.26 41.53 123.63
N SER A 686 5.36 42.62 122.87
CA SER A 686 5.53 43.96 123.45
C SER A 686 4.32 44.37 124.27
N ALA A 687 3.10 44.02 123.86
CA ALA A 687 1.88 44.31 124.61
C ALA A 687 1.78 43.46 125.89
N ASP A 688 2.18 42.19 125.84
CA ASP A 688 2.23 41.32 127.03
C ASP A 688 3.19 41.89 128.09
N ASN A 689 4.38 42.35 127.66
CA ASN A 689 5.37 43.00 128.54
C ASN A 689 4.86 44.29 129.19
N VAL A 690 3.91 45.02 128.58
CA VAL A 690 3.33 46.23 129.18
C VAL A 690 2.57 45.90 130.46
N SER A 691 1.96 44.71 130.55
CA SER A 691 1.26 44.28 131.77
C SER A 691 2.24 43.99 132.91
N ASP A 692 3.36 43.32 132.61
CA ASP A 692 4.44 43.05 133.57
C ASP A 692 5.10 44.35 134.04
N LEU A 693 5.41 45.27 133.12
CA LEU A 693 5.97 46.58 133.46
C LEU A 693 5.02 47.41 134.33
N ARG A 694 3.70 47.32 134.11
CA ARG A 694 2.70 47.95 135.00
C ARG A 694 2.72 47.35 136.40
N GLN A 695 2.89 46.02 136.53
CA GLN A 695 3.04 45.37 137.84
C GLN A 695 4.34 45.76 138.53
N GLU A 696 5.46 45.85 137.79
CA GLU A 696 6.72 46.34 138.33
C GLU A 696 6.61 47.79 138.81
N ILE A 697 5.95 48.68 138.05
CA ILE A 697 5.67 50.06 138.49
C ILE A 697 4.89 50.04 139.80
N PHE A 698 3.83 49.23 139.91
CA PHE A 698 3.06 49.12 141.15
C PHE A 698 3.89 48.59 142.33
N HIS A 699 4.75 47.60 142.08
CA HIS A 699 5.67 47.08 143.09
C HIS A 699 6.70 48.13 143.53
N LEU A 700 7.28 48.88 142.59
CA LEU A 700 8.21 49.97 142.87
C LEU A 700 7.54 51.12 143.62
N GLU A 701 6.30 51.49 143.28
CA GLU A 701 5.52 52.47 144.04
C GLU A 701 5.23 51.97 145.47
N ARG A 702 4.89 50.69 145.63
CA ARG A 702 4.70 50.07 146.95
C ARG A 702 6.01 50.03 147.76
N ASP A 703 7.13 49.72 147.13
CA ASP A 703 8.42 49.66 147.81
C ASP A 703 8.95 51.08 148.11
N LEU A 704 8.67 52.06 147.26
CA LEU A 704 8.93 53.48 147.50
C LEU A 704 8.10 54.01 148.68
N THR A 705 6.82 53.64 148.77
CA THR A 705 5.98 54.01 149.93
C THR A 705 6.46 53.33 151.22
N ARG A 706 6.86 52.05 151.16
CA ARG A 706 7.52 51.37 152.29
C ARG A 706 8.84 52.03 152.69
N ALA A 707 9.67 52.40 151.72
CA ALA A 707 10.94 53.08 151.98
C ALA A 707 10.70 54.46 152.60
N ARG A 708 9.69 55.21 152.15
CA ARG A 708 9.27 56.48 152.77
C ARG A 708 8.79 56.29 154.20
N LEU A 709 7.96 55.28 154.47
CA LEU A 709 7.53 54.93 155.83
C LEU A 709 8.69 54.51 156.72
N LYS A 710 9.63 53.72 156.17
CA LYS A 710 10.84 53.29 156.89
C LYS A 710 11.79 54.46 157.16
N CYS A 711 11.94 55.41 156.22
CA CYS A 711 12.70 56.63 156.46
C CYS A 711 12.04 57.46 157.57
N ARG A 712 10.70 57.59 157.57
CA ARG A 712 9.96 58.23 158.67
C ARG A 712 10.18 57.54 160.02
N ALA A 713 10.07 56.21 160.06
CA ALA A 713 10.30 55.43 161.27
C ALA A 713 11.74 55.55 161.76
N LEU A 714 12.73 55.54 160.84
CA LEU A 714 14.14 55.76 161.18
C LEU A 714 14.41 57.22 161.59
N GLU A 715 13.73 58.21 161.01
CA GLU A 715 13.78 59.60 161.46
C GLU A 715 13.23 59.73 162.89
N GLU A 716 12.14 59.02 163.23
CA GLU A 716 11.59 58.92 164.59
C GLU A 716 12.53 58.17 165.55
N GLU A 717 13.17 57.08 165.12
CA GLU A 717 14.18 56.34 165.91
C GLU A 717 15.48 57.14 166.11
N VAL A 718 15.89 57.96 165.13
CA VAL A 718 17.02 58.88 165.27
C VAL A 718 16.70 60.03 166.23
N GLN A 719 15.43 60.45 166.33
CA GLN A 719 14.98 61.42 167.34
C GLN A 719 14.98 60.85 168.76
N ASN A 720 15.10 59.52 168.95
CA ASN A 720 15.19 58.86 170.27
C ASN A 720 16.27 57.75 170.28
N PRO A 721 17.56 58.08 170.45
CA PRO A 721 18.61 57.08 170.42
C PRO A 721 18.73 56.29 171.73
N LEU A 722 18.10 55.12 171.79
CA LEU A 722 18.43 54.04 172.75
C LEU A 722 19.34 53.02 172.06
N ASN A 723 20.64 53.29 172.04
CA ASN A 723 21.62 52.37 171.46
C ASN A 723 22.46 51.71 172.56
N VAL A 724 22.49 50.36 172.59
CA VAL A 724 23.58 49.59 173.22
C VAL A 724 24.00 48.44 172.27
N HIS A 725 24.84 48.81 171.30
CA HIS A 725 25.85 48.02 170.57
C HIS A 725 25.49 46.95 169.52
N ARG A 726 26.39 46.89 168.53
CA ARG A 726 26.28 46.40 167.14
C ARG A 726 27.45 45.42 166.88
N TRP A 727 27.19 44.11 166.61
CA TRP A 727 27.92 43.13 165.73
C TRP A 727 27.82 41.61 166.10
N ARG A 728 27.76 40.71 165.08
CA ARG A 728 28.21 39.27 165.09
C ARG A 728 28.44 38.67 163.65
N LYS A 729 29.39 37.71 163.51
CA LYS A 729 29.93 36.96 162.31
C LYS A 729 29.32 35.53 162.09
N LEU A 730 29.55 34.90 160.91
CA LEU A 730 29.04 33.60 160.35
C LEU A 730 30.15 32.56 159.99
N GLU A 731 29.86 31.23 159.93
CA GLU A 731 30.81 30.07 159.71
C GLU A 731 30.34 28.98 158.68
N GLY A 732 31.29 28.20 158.08
CA GLY A 732 31.10 26.88 157.38
C GLY A 732 32.33 26.32 156.57
N SER A 733 32.52 24.96 156.45
CA SER A 733 33.66 24.18 155.81
C SER A 733 33.27 22.84 155.05
N ASP A 734 34.18 22.20 154.26
CA ASP A 734 34.01 21.19 153.14
C ASP A 734 34.65 19.73 153.32
N PRO A 735 34.29 18.65 152.54
CA PRO A 735 34.70 17.21 152.74
C PRO A 735 35.70 16.52 151.72
N GLU A 736 36.03 15.21 151.93
CA GLU A 736 37.30 14.49 151.61
C GLU A 736 37.43 13.51 150.38
N VAL A 737 38.68 13.13 150.07
CA VAL A 737 39.28 12.48 148.86
C VAL A 737 38.77 11.08 148.46
N MET A 738 38.22 10.27 149.36
CA MET A 738 37.81 8.89 149.05
C MET A 738 36.60 8.82 148.08
N ASP A 739 35.70 9.81 148.17
CA ASP A 739 34.53 9.91 147.30
C ASP A 739 34.92 10.19 145.83
N LEU A 740 36.06 10.86 145.62
CA LEU A 740 36.60 11.12 144.29
C LEU A 740 37.16 9.84 143.64
N LEU A 741 37.83 8.98 144.40
CA LEU A 741 38.46 7.74 143.88
C LEU A 741 37.43 6.70 143.42
N GLN A 742 36.32 6.53 144.16
CA GLN A 742 35.23 5.64 143.72
C GLN A 742 34.56 6.14 142.44
N LYS A 743 34.44 7.47 142.27
CA LYS A 743 33.89 8.07 141.05
C LYS A 743 34.75 7.73 139.82
N ILE A 744 36.07 7.74 139.97
CA ILE A 744 37.01 7.49 138.87
C ILE A 744 36.91 6.04 138.35
N GLN A 745 36.86 5.03 139.24
CA GLN A 745 36.77 3.63 138.82
C GLN A 745 35.44 3.28 138.13
N LEU A 746 34.33 3.88 138.58
CA LEU A 746 33.02 3.75 137.93
C LEU A 746 33.02 4.33 136.51
N LEU A 747 33.70 5.47 136.32
CA LEU A 747 33.82 6.11 135.01
C LEU A 747 34.71 5.29 134.05
N GLN A 748 35.79 4.67 134.53
CA GLN A 748 36.64 3.82 133.69
C GLN A 748 35.93 2.55 133.17
N LYS A 749 35.09 1.90 133.98
CA LYS A 749 34.28 0.75 133.53
C LYS A 749 33.22 1.14 132.49
N ARG A 750 32.58 2.31 132.65
CA ARG A 750 31.64 2.84 131.64
C ARG A 750 32.33 3.17 130.32
N LEU A 751 33.54 3.73 130.38
CA LEU A 751 34.32 4.08 129.20
C LEU A 751 34.67 2.83 128.38
N LEU A 752 35.11 1.75 129.04
CA LEU A 752 35.42 0.49 128.37
C LEU A 752 34.18 -0.11 127.68
N HIS A 753 33.02 -0.10 128.34
CA HIS A 753 31.77 -0.61 127.74
C HIS A 753 31.29 0.23 126.55
N GLN A 754 31.38 1.57 126.64
CA GLN A 754 31.07 2.45 125.51
C GLN A 754 32.05 2.26 124.35
N SER A 755 33.32 1.97 124.63
CA SER A 755 34.31 1.69 123.59
C SER A 755 34.02 0.38 122.84
N SER A 756 33.56 -0.67 123.52
CA SER A 756 33.19 -1.93 122.85
C SER A 756 31.93 -1.79 121.98
N GLU A 757 30.91 -1.07 122.45
CA GLU A 757 29.71 -0.78 121.63
C GLU A 757 30.05 0.06 120.40
N ALA A 758 30.97 1.03 120.51
CA ALA A 758 31.38 1.84 119.38
C ALA A 758 32.03 0.99 118.29
N VAL A 759 32.89 0.04 118.67
CA VAL A 759 33.55 -0.89 117.73
C VAL A 759 32.54 -1.83 117.05
N GLU A 760 31.54 -2.34 117.77
CA GLU A 760 30.48 -3.16 117.17
C GLU A 760 29.62 -2.37 116.18
N ARG A 761 29.23 -1.12 116.52
CA ARG A 761 28.50 -0.24 115.59
C ARG A 761 29.33 0.12 114.36
N GLU A 762 30.63 0.31 114.52
CA GLU A 762 31.54 0.62 113.41
C GLU A 762 31.72 -0.60 112.47
N ARG A 763 31.72 -1.82 113.01
CA ARG A 763 31.71 -3.05 112.21
C ARG A 763 30.40 -3.21 111.42
N GLN A 764 29.25 -2.97 112.05
CA GLN A 764 27.95 -2.98 111.37
C GLN A 764 27.87 -1.90 110.29
N PHE A 765 28.42 -0.71 110.56
CA PHE A 765 28.48 0.38 109.58
C PHE A 765 29.32 0.00 108.36
N LYS A 766 30.48 -0.64 108.55
CA LYS A 766 31.32 -1.13 107.44
C LYS A 766 30.63 -2.22 106.61
N GLU A 767 29.88 -3.12 107.24
CA GLU A 767 29.09 -4.14 106.52
C GLU A 767 27.95 -3.52 105.71
N VAL A 768 27.23 -2.55 106.29
CA VAL A 768 26.18 -1.80 105.59
C VAL A 768 26.75 -0.94 104.46
N GLN A 769 27.91 -0.31 104.64
CA GLN A 769 28.60 0.42 103.58
C GLN A 769 29.03 -0.50 102.44
N ARG A 770 29.55 -1.70 102.75
CA ARG A 770 29.91 -2.69 101.73
C ARG A 770 28.70 -3.19 100.97
N LEU A 771 27.59 -3.47 101.66
CA LEU A 771 26.33 -3.85 101.03
C LEU A 771 25.74 -2.71 100.18
N TYR A 772 25.80 -1.47 100.67
CA TYR A 772 25.34 -0.29 99.94
C TYR A 772 26.18 -0.01 98.70
N LEU A 773 27.52 -0.11 98.79
CA LEU A 773 28.42 0.01 97.64
C LEU A 773 28.20 -1.10 96.62
N ASN A 774 28.03 -2.35 97.06
CA ASN A 774 27.68 -3.46 96.18
C ASN A 774 26.31 -3.25 95.51
N LEU A 775 25.30 -2.78 96.26
CA LEU A 775 23.97 -2.50 95.69
C LEU A 775 24.02 -1.31 94.72
N ARG A 776 24.82 -0.27 95.01
CA ARG A 776 25.04 0.89 94.14
C ARG A 776 25.79 0.49 92.88
N GLN A 777 26.76 -0.42 92.97
CA GLN A 777 27.51 -0.93 91.83
C GLN A 777 26.62 -1.84 90.94
N VAL A 778 25.75 -2.66 91.55
CA VAL A 778 24.75 -3.46 90.82
C VAL A 778 23.67 -2.57 90.20
N LEU A 779 23.17 -1.55 90.90
CA LEU A 779 22.20 -0.59 90.36
C LEU A 779 22.80 0.30 89.26
N ALA A 780 24.07 0.67 89.35
CA ALA A 780 24.78 1.40 88.29
C ALA A 780 25.04 0.53 87.04
N GLN A 781 25.11 -0.80 87.19
CA GLN A 781 25.18 -1.74 86.07
C GLN A 781 23.82 -2.21 85.55
N GLN A 782 22.72 -1.88 86.23
CA GLN A 782 21.39 -2.15 85.71
C GLN A 782 20.95 -1.01 84.79
N PRO A 783 20.69 -1.29 83.50
CA PRO A 783 20.14 -0.29 82.61
C PRO A 783 18.78 0.16 83.15
N GLY A 784 18.58 1.46 83.27
CA GLY A 784 17.30 2.04 83.66
C GLY A 784 16.16 1.56 82.74
N PRO A 785 14.89 1.63 83.16
CA PRO A 785 13.75 1.10 82.39
C PRO A 785 13.69 1.63 80.95
N SER A 786 14.11 2.89 80.71
CA SER A 786 14.26 3.47 79.36
C SER A 786 15.38 2.80 78.55
N VAL A 787 16.57 2.57 79.12
CA VAL A 787 17.68 1.88 78.45
C VAL A 787 17.33 0.41 78.18
N LYS A 788 16.53 -0.22 79.04
CA LYS A 788 16.05 -1.60 78.87
C LYS A 788 15.00 -1.71 77.76
N GLU A 789 14.13 -0.71 77.61
CA GLU A 789 13.22 -0.59 76.46
C GLU A 789 13.97 -0.29 75.16
N GLU A 790 14.95 0.59 75.18
CA GLU A 790 15.82 0.88 74.02
C GLU A 790 16.65 -0.34 73.63
N LEU A 791 17.18 -1.09 74.60
CA LEU A 791 17.86 -2.36 74.35
C LEU A 791 16.91 -3.39 73.74
N ASN A 792 15.67 -3.49 74.23
CA ASN A 792 14.68 -4.39 73.63
C ASN A 792 14.26 -3.96 72.22
N LYS A 793 14.10 -2.65 71.96
CA LYS A 793 13.81 -2.10 70.64
C LYS A 793 14.97 -2.35 69.68
N THR A 794 16.20 -2.07 70.09
CA THR A 794 17.41 -2.31 69.28
C THR A 794 17.66 -3.80 69.08
N GLN A 795 17.41 -4.66 70.07
CA GLN A 795 17.55 -6.12 69.94
C GLN A 795 16.45 -6.73 69.04
N LYS A 796 15.22 -6.20 69.09
CA LYS A 796 14.15 -6.55 68.12
C LYS A 796 14.49 -6.06 66.71
N ALA A 797 14.98 -4.83 66.57
CA ALA A 797 15.43 -4.28 65.29
C ALA A 797 16.63 -5.06 64.72
N LEU A 798 17.56 -5.49 65.57
CA LEU A 798 18.71 -6.32 65.19
C LEU A 798 18.28 -7.73 64.79
N ARG A 799 17.28 -8.33 65.45
CA ARG A 799 16.67 -9.60 65.02
C ARG A 799 15.93 -9.46 63.69
N LEU A 800 15.16 -8.40 63.50
CA LEU A 800 14.46 -8.13 62.24
C LEU A 800 15.46 -7.88 61.10
N ARG A 801 16.49 -7.06 61.33
CA ARG A 801 17.58 -6.86 60.37
C ARG A 801 18.38 -8.14 60.14
N GLY A 802 18.63 -8.95 61.17
CA GLY A 802 19.30 -10.24 61.04
C GLY A 802 18.50 -11.26 60.24
N ASN A 803 17.17 -11.29 60.40
CA ASN A 803 16.29 -12.10 59.57
C ASN A 803 16.24 -11.59 58.13
N LYS A 804 16.19 -10.26 57.94
CA LYS A 804 16.26 -9.64 56.62
C LYS A 804 17.60 -9.90 55.93
N LEU A 805 18.71 -9.88 56.69
CA LEU A 805 20.04 -10.25 56.21
C LEU A 805 20.09 -11.73 55.86
N LYS A 806 19.44 -12.63 56.62
CA LYS A 806 19.34 -14.06 56.25
C LYS A 806 18.55 -14.25 54.96
N CYS A 807 17.45 -13.53 54.76
CA CYS A 807 16.69 -13.53 53.50
C CYS A 807 17.56 -13.00 52.34
N LEU A 808 18.24 -11.87 52.53
CA LEU A 808 19.16 -11.31 51.53
C LEU A 808 20.35 -12.23 51.24
N VAL A 809 20.90 -12.91 52.24
CA VAL A 809 21.97 -13.91 52.06
C VAL A 809 21.43 -15.15 51.33
N SER A 810 20.19 -15.57 51.59
CA SER A 810 19.57 -16.66 50.82
C SER A 810 19.24 -16.26 49.37
N GLU A 811 18.81 -15.01 49.15
CA GLU A 811 18.59 -14.45 47.81
C GLU A 811 19.92 -14.30 47.07
N LEU A 812 20.97 -13.83 47.74
CA LEU A 812 22.31 -13.73 47.20
C LEU A 812 22.90 -15.10 46.89
N ASN A 813 22.73 -16.08 47.77
CA ASN A 813 23.16 -17.46 47.51
C ASN A 813 22.37 -18.09 46.34
N MET A 814 21.08 -17.79 46.20
CA MET A 814 20.28 -18.24 45.04
C MET A 814 20.71 -17.55 43.75
N ALA A 815 21.01 -16.26 43.80
CA ALA A 815 21.54 -15.50 42.66
C ALA A 815 22.96 -15.97 42.28
N GLU A 816 23.82 -16.26 43.24
CA GLU A 816 25.14 -16.85 43.02
C GLU A 816 25.04 -18.28 42.45
N TYR A 817 24.06 -19.07 42.91
CA TYR A 817 23.78 -20.40 42.35
C TYR A 817 23.28 -20.30 40.91
N GLN A 818 22.34 -19.40 40.62
CA GLN A 818 21.88 -19.12 39.25
C GLN A 818 23.00 -18.60 38.36
N ALA A 819 23.84 -17.70 38.86
CA ALA A 819 25.02 -17.19 38.14
C ALA A 819 26.03 -18.31 37.86
N ASN A 820 26.22 -19.26 38.78
CA ASN A 820 27.06 -20.43 38.56
C ASN A 820 26.43 -21.43 37.58
N GLU A 821 25.12 -21.66 37.62
CA GLU A 821 24.42 -22.47 36.60
C GLU A 821 24.54 -21.83 35.21
N TYR A 822 24.38 -20.51 35.11
CA TYR A 822 24.61 -19.79 33.87
C TYR A 822 26.08 -19.87 33.42
N LYS A 823 27.04 -19.81 34.34
CA LYS A 823 28.46 -19.98 34.00
C LYS A 823 28.78 -21.38 33.50
N ILE A 824 28.17 -22.41 34.09
CA ILE A 824 28.31 -23.81 33.67
C ILE A 824 27.61 -24.04 32.32
N SER A 825 26.43 -23.46 32.09
CA SER A 825 25.75 -23.56 30.79
C SER A 825 26.51 -22.79 29.70
N LEU A 826 27.08 -21.62 30.01
CA LEU A 826 27.98 -20.91 29.10
C LEU A 826 29.21 -21.75 28.77
N GLN A 827 29.83 -22.40 29.75
CA GLN A 827 30.95 -23.32 29.51
C GLN A 827 30.54 -24.49 28.62
N LYS A 828 29.38 -25.11 28.85
CA LYS A 828 28.85 -26.18 27.97
C LYS A 828 28.61 -25.69 26.55
N VAL A 829 27.98 -24.54 26.37
CA VAL A 829 27.76 -23.93 25.04
C VAL A 829 29.10 -23.56 24.38
N THR A 830 30.08 -23.13 25.15
CA THR A 830 31.43 -22.82 24.65
C THR A 830 32.16 -24.10 24.23
N GLU A 831 32.01 -25.19 24.98
CA GLU A 831 32.53 -26.52 24.64
C GLU A 831 31.83 -27.10 23.40
N GLU A 832 30.50 -27.00 23.31
CA GLU A 832 29.71 -27.39 22.13
C GLU A 832 30.10 -26.56 20.89
N MET A 833 30.32 -25.25 21.04
CA MET A 833 30.81 -24.38 19.97
C MET A 833 32.24 -24.77 19.54
N ASN A 834 33.10 -25.14 20.50
CA ASN A 834 34.45 -25.62 20.20
C ASN A 834 34.44 -27.01 19.55
N GLU A 835 33.52 -27.89 19.92
CA GLU A 835 33.29 -29.17 19.23
C GLU A 835 32.72 -28.98 17.83
N LEU A 836 31.78 -28.05 17.64
CA LEU A 836 31.27 -27.66 16.33
C LEU A 836 32.38 -27.06 15.46
N LYS A 837 33.24 -26.20 16.01
CA LYS A 837 34.44 -25.70 15.32
C LYS A 837 35.39 -26.84 14.95
N LYS A 838 35.62 -27.82 15.83
CA LYS A 838 36.44 -29.01 15.51
C LYS A 838 35.79 -29.87 14.42
N LYS A 839 34.48 -30.10 14.47
CA LYS A 839 33.73 -30.85 13.45
C LYS A 839 33.72 -30.11 12.11
N PHE A 840 33.56 -28.79 12.11
CA PHE A 840 33.62 -27.94 10.93
C PHE A 840 35.02 -27.92 10.32
N LEU A 841 36.07 -27.75 11.13
CA LEU A 841 37.46 -27.81 10.66
C LEU A 841 37.81 -29.22 10.14
N ALA A 842 37.30 -30.29 10.75
CA ALA A 842 37.48 -31.65 10.25
C ALA A 842 36.72 -31.91 8.94
N ALA A 843 35.52 -31.35 8.78
CA ALA A 843 34.75 -31.39 7.54
C ALA A 843 35.46 -30.61 6.42
N LYS A 844 35.94 -29.40 6.72
CA LYS A 844 36.74 -28.58 5.80
C LYS A 844 38.04 -29.27 5.40
N LYS A 845 38.73 -29.93 6.33
CA LYS A 845 39.95 -30.70 6.05
C LYS A 845 39.66 -31.95 5.21
N LYS A 846 38.48 -32.57 5.37
CA LYS A 846 37.99 -33.66 4.49
C LYS A 846 37.65 -33.15 3.09
N GLU A 847 37.04 -31.97 2.95
CA GLU A 847 36.79 -31.34 1.65
C GLU A 847 38.09 -30.90 0.95
N GLU A 848 39.07 -30.37 1.68
CA GLU A 848 40.41 -30.06 1.16
C GLU A 848 41.15 -31.32 0.69
N LEU A 849 41.03 -32.43 1.43
CA LEU A 849 41.54 -33.74 0.99
C LEU A 849 40.79 -34.28 -0.24
N HIS A 850 39.47 -34.06 -0.34
CA HIS A 850 38.67 -34.47 -1.49
C HIS A 850 38.93 -33.63 -2.75
N THR A 851 39.24 -32.35 -2.59
CA THR A 851 39.61 -31.43 -3.68
C THR A 851 41.06 -31.64 -4.15
N THR A 852 41.99 -31.93 -3.24
CA THR A 852 43.35 -32.35 -3.62
C THR A 852 43.37 -33.73 -4.31
N ALA A 853 42.55 -34.69 -3.90
CA ALA A 853 42.39 -35.98 -4.60
C ALA A 853 41.71 -35.85 -5.99
N GLN A 854 40.80 -34.88 -6.16
CA GLN A 854 40.22 -34.55 -7.48
C GLN A 854 41.18 -33.78 -8.39
N ASN A 855 42.14 -33.04 -7.84
CA ASN A 855 43.19 -32.37 -8.62
C ASN A 855 44.33 -33.32 -9.03
N LEU A 856 44.71 -34.28 -8.16
CA LEU A 856 45.67 -35.34 -8.50
C LEU A 856 45.13 -36.30 -9.59
N SER A 857 43.81 -36.52 -9.65
CA SER A 857 43.16 -37.32 -10.72
C SER A 857 42.95 -36.56 -12.05
N LYS A 858 43.28 -35.26 -12.11
CA LYS A 858 43.26 -34.45 -13.34
C LYS A 858 44.65 -34.15 -13.92
N GLU A 859 45.73 -34.34 -13.16
CA GLU A 859 47.10 -34.28 -13.71
C GLU A 859 47.58 -35.61 -14.32
N GLU A 860 46.98 -36.75 -13.97
CA GLU A 860 47.34 -38.06 -14.55
C GLU A 860 46.65 -38.40 -15.90
N ARG A 861 45.88 -37.47 -16.49
CA ARG A 861 45.16 -37.69 -17.77
C ARG A 861 45.63 -36.83 -18.95
N SER A 862 46.74 -36.10 -18.83
CA SER A 862 47.27 -35.27 -19.93
C SER A 862 48.63 -35.69 -20.51
N MET A 863 49.22 -36.82 -20.09
CA MET A 863 50.53 -37.28 -20.58
C MET A 863 50.49 -38.75 -21.03
N ALA A 864 49.58 -39.06 -21.94
CA ALA A 864 49.57 -40.33 -22.67
C ALA A 864 49.20 -40.11 -24.14
N ASN A 865 50.14 -39.58 -24.94
CA ASN A 865 50.31 -40.04 -26.31
C ASN A 865 51.60 -39.52 -26.96
N GLN A 866 52.23 -40.41 -27.73
CA GLN A 866 53.51 -40.29 -28.45
C GLN A 866 54.73 -40.54 -27.55
N GLY A 867 55.38 -41.71 -27.53
CA GLY A 867 55.54 -42.73 -28.54
C GLY A 867 56.96 -42.67 -29.13
N GLN A 868 57.91 -43.42 -28.55
CA GLN A 868 58.92 -44.22 -29.27
C GLN A 868 59.94 -44.87 -28.30
N THR A 869 59.72 -46.17 -28.08
CA THR A 869 60.68 -47.28 -28.07
C THR A 869 62.19 -46.99 -28.21
N LYS A 870 63.01 -47.48 -27.25
CA LYS A 870 63.71 -48.78 -27.36
C LYS A 870 64.43 -49.19 -26.08
N PHE A 871 64.23 -50.46 -25.75
CA PHE A 871 64.86 -51.28 -24.72
C PHE A 871 66.18 -51.92 -25.23
N THR A 872 67.12 -52.14 -24.30
CA THR A 872 67.86 -53.40 -24.10
C THR A 872 68.21 -53.46 -22.60
N GLY A 873 67.94 -54.50 -21.81
CA GLY A 873 67.38 -55.81 -22.07
C GLY A 873 67.29 -56.64 -20.79
N GLY A 874 66.77 -57.87 -20.94
CA GLY A 874 66.79 -58.97 -19.97
C GLY A 874 65.68 -58.92 -18.93
N GLY A 875 64.61 -59.72 -18.95
CA GLY A 875 64.38 -60.99 -19.62
C GLY A 875 63.88 -62.02 -18.60
N PHE A 876 62.55 -62.21 -18.54
CA PHE A 876 61.81 -63.38 -18.00
C PHE A 876 61.96 -63.72 -16.49
N ARG A 877 61.01 -64.35 -15.80
CA ARG A 877 59.76 -65.08 -16.12
C ARG A 877 58.84 -65.01 -14.88
N VAL A 878 57.58 -64.57 -15.03
CA VAL A 878 56.35 -65.39 -14.98
C VAL A 878 56.09 -66.15 -13.67
N LYS A 879 55.12 -65.67 -12.88
CA LYS A 879 53.75 -66.19 -12.89
C LYS A 879 52.76 -65.04 -12.69
#